data_AF-A0A959TF00-F1
#
_entry.id   AF-A0A959TF00-F1
#
_cell.length_a   1.000
_cell.length_b   1.000
_cell.length_c   1.000
_cell.angle_alpha   90.00
_cell.angle_beta   90.00
_cell.angle_gamma   90.00
#
_symmetry.space_group_name_H-M   'P 1'
#
loop_
_entity.id
_entity.type
_entity.pdbx_description
1 polymer ?
#
loop_
_entity_poly.entity_id
_entity_poly.type
_entity_poly.pdbx_seq_one_letter_code
_entity_poly.pdbx_strand_id
1 'polypeptide(L)'
;QWAREKLAGVAELPAQGSLFFLGLGEGKQAVLDTHMQEIRSCMGISMHFLRDLGTITVNGERIERLPLETIRLTIPREDLRGIGFTEDDQDVEVVLCWSEKAMEQLAKEPTLYQYFPMTKEDHGMTYVIHSNGLQKQAQRTELNADSPINARLFDRLVARVREEAERWMEEDPDRYRSLFKAILHSKFEAAGLKVLHEHVQQPLIDFIKEHVPTIDGRFLEADHVLVRDSKLSIPLEDFGIEKHWFHWADEADAPTISRAKDNARLGLKLATVDHLIRKVDARALSEWVQGLPEQEYDQFLKEMKRPSGGLKELAGLQFIRADGGLVSFNDLLKKPEGLTQLLGWYEAHPHLNEWVSMKDLELTLVEMTDATWNETSAQLLIRLTTKEARDTLIERLPRLVVEKGEAFYEKGFFHWWAEHMDEIDCQLVRRKLVLRVGEVDIGWNDALILEQIELPTPPNGKLIPLELDKILPGKVAPGQQEVLALREGLAKEEYHPDFLKMAFGRKQKSGKEELVGVGNRMVKELEGQPLKNGTQLLFAVLLRDQHQDWNGFDAVKVRARAGEAYELGGWWYYQAPVFMSDRYLLDPRYADMADPLGADWSPIKVGSCDLVYRPRLGGAFLGDAIKEELDESAQVAFADWLLKESQANPDALDLIGGKYRDALKKVLRGDPGDWVRA
;
A
#
# COMPACT_ATOMS: atom_id res chain seq x y z
N GLN A 1 -84.90 5.49 -15.82
CA GLN A 1 -84.35 4.48 -16.76
C GLN A 1 -82.96 4.91 -17.24
N TRP A 2 -82.82 6.05 -17.91
CA TRP A 2 -81.54 6.64 -18.32
C TRP A 2 -80.46 6.69 -17.20
N ALA A 3 -80.81 7.16 -15.99
CA ALA A 3 -79.88 7.17 -14.85
C ALA A 3 -79.44 5.74 -14.43
N ARG A 4 -80.34 4.76 -14.46
CA ARG A 4 -80.00 3.36 -14.15
C ARG A 4 -79.07 2.75 -15.19
N GLU A 5 -79.23 3.10 -16.47
CA GLU A 5 -78.36 2.65 -17.56
C GLU A 5 -76.96 3.26 -17.47
N LYS A 6 -76.84 4.54 -17.12
CA LYS A 6 -75.54 5.22 -16.94
C LYS A 6 -74.82 4.83 -15.65
N LEU A 7 -75.56 4.46 -14.60
CA LEU A 7 -75.00 4.00 -13.33
C LEU A 7 -74.71 2.50 -13.30
N ALA A 8 -75.16 1.71 -14.29
CA ALA A 8 -74.99 0.26 -14.34
C ALA A 8 -73.52 -0.22 -14.39
N GLY A 9 -72.58 0.67 -14.71
CA GLY A 9 -71.13 0.41 -14.71
C GLY A 9 -70.35 1.08 -13.58
N VAL A 10 -71.02 1.77 -12.65
CA VAL A 10 -70.38 2.39 -11.49
C VAL A 10 -70.35 1.37 -10.36
N ALA A 11 -69.15 0.88 -10.03
CA ALA A 11 -68.96 -0.26 -9.12
C ALA A 11 -69.54 -0.06 -7.71
N GLU A 12 -69.64 1.19 -7.25
CA GLU A 12 -70.23 1.54 -5.95
C GLU A 12 -71.09 2.80 -6.07
N LEU A 13 -72.40 2.66 -5.87
CA LEU A 13 -73.29 3.80 -5.67
C LEU A 13 -73.34 4.14 -4.18
N PRO A 14 -73.18 5.41 -3.78
CA PRO A 14 -73.24 5.77 -2.37
C PRO A 14 -74.66 5.51 -1.83
N ALA A 15 -74.74 4.90 -0.64
CA ALA A 15 -76.02 4.60 0.02
C ALA A 15 -76.82 5.87 0.40
N GLN A 16 -76.14 7.02 0.46
CA GLN A 16 -76.69 8.34 0.81
C GLN A 16 -75.95 9.41 -0.01
N GLY A 17 -76.63 10.44 -0.51
CA GLY A 17 -75.99 11.52 -1.26
C GLY A 17 -76.92 12.22 -2.25
N SER A 18 -76.36 13.06 -3.11
CA SER A 18 -77.08 13.77 -4.18
C SER A 18 -76.48 13.40 -5.54
N LEU A 19 -77.34 13.15 -6.53
CA LEU A 19 -76.95 12.85 -7.89
C LEU A 19 -77.29 14.04 -8.80
N PHE A 20 -76.28 14.61 -9.44
CA PHE A 20 -76.43 15.73 -10.36
C PHE A 20 -76.20 15.29 -11.80
N PHE A 21 -77.04 15.79 -12.71
CA PHE A 21 -76.84 15.66 -14.14
C PHE A 21 -76.66 17.05 -14.74
N LEU A 22 -75.46 17.31 -15.26
CA LEU A 22 -75.12 18.59 -15.87
C LEU A 22 -75.29 18.47 -17.39
N GLY A 23 -76.28 19.17 -17.93
CA GLY A 23 -76.42 19.34 -19.37
C GLY A 23 -75.27 20.21 -19.89
N LEU A 24 -74.38 19.63 -20.69
CA LEU A 24 -73.28 20.35 -21.32
C LEU A 24 -73.73 20.92 -22.67
N GLY A 25 -73.33 22.16 -22.96
CA GLY A 25 -73.52 22.76 -24.28
C GLY A 25 -72.59 22.13 -25.33
N GLU A 26 -72.86 22.40 -26.61
CA GLU A 26 -72.06 21.90 -27.73
C GLU A 26 -70.56 22.21 -27.52
N GLY A 27 -69.70 21.21 -27.76
CA GLY A 27 -68.24 21.30 -27.58
C GLY A 27 -67.72 21.27 -26.13
N LYS A 28 -68.56 21.50 -25.11
CA LYS A 28 -68.11 21.57 -23.70
C LYS A 28 -67.70 20.21 -23.12
N GLN A 29 -68.25 19.12 -23.63
CA GLN A 29 -67.86 17.78 -23.20
C GLN A 29 -66.39 17.49 -23.54
N ALA A 30 -65.95 17.82 -24.76
CA ALA A 30 -64.55 17.63 -25.15
C ALA A 30 -63.59 18.45 -24.29
N VAL A 31 -63.97 19.68 -23.90
CA VAL A 31 -63.19 20.52 -22.98
C VAL A 31 -63.12 19.89 -21.59
N LEU A 32 -64.25 19.41 -21.07
CA LEU A 32 -64.31 18.75 -19.77
C LEU A 32 -63.44 17.47 -19.75
N ASP A 33 -63.51 16.66 -20.79
CA ASP A 33 -62.72 15.44 -20.93
C ASP A 33 -61.21 15.76 -21.02
N THR A 34 -60.83 16.86 -21.66
CA THR A 34 -59.43 17.32 -21.75
C THR A 34 -58.85 17.69 -20.37
N HIS A 35 -59.64 18.30 -19.49
CA HIS A 35 -59.20 18.77 -18.17
C HIS A 35 -59.64 17.87 -17.00
N MET A 36 -60.24 16.71 -17.30
CA MET A 36 -60.88 15.87 -16.29
C MET A 36 -59.91 15.40 -15.20
N GLN A 37 -58.67 15.08 -15.58
CA GLN A 37 -57.65 14.62 -14.64
C GLN A 37 -57.22 15.72 -13.66
N GLU A 38 -57.04 16.95 -14.13
CA GLU A 38 -56.74 18.12 -13.30
C GLU A 38 -57.88 18.39 -12.32
N ILE A 39 -59.12 18.40 -12.82
CA ILE A 39 -60.33 18.59 -12.01
C ILE A 39 -60.40 17.55 -10.89
N ARG A 40 -60.14 16.27 -11.22
CA ARG A 40 -60.18 15.18 -10.23
C ARG A 40 -59.13 15.35 -9.14
N SER A 41 -57.92 15.77 -9.51
CA SER A 41 -56.84 15.95 -8.56
C SER A 41 -57.12 17.08 -7.56
N CYS A 42 -57.60 18.23 -8.03
CA CYS A 42 -57.93 19.36 -7.16
C CYS A 42 -59.19 19.12 -6.30
N MET A 43 -60.11 18.26 -6.74
CA MET A 43 -61.36 17.98 -6.02
C MET A 43 -61.12 17.31 -4.66
N GLY A 44 -60.12 16.43 -4.56
CA GLY A 44 -59.73 15.80 -3.30
C GLY A 44 -59.35 16.81 -2.21
N ILE A 45 -58.62 17.86 -2.61
CA ILE A 45 -58.20 18.97 -1.75
C ILE A 45 -59.39 19.90 -1.47
N SER A 46 -60.17 20.25 -2.49
CA SER A 46 -61.33 21.15 -2.37
C SER A 46 -62.36 20.63 -1.36
N MET A 47 -62.57 19.30 -1.31
CA MET A 47 -63.45 18.66 -0.33
C MET A 47 -63.02 18.89 1.13
N HIS A 48 -61.75 19.20 1.39
CA HIS A 48 -61.26 19.52 2.73
C HIS A 48 -61.86 20.83 3.28
N PHE A 49 -62.25 21.75 2.40
CA PHE A 49 -62.85 23.05 2.76
C PHE A 49 -64.39 23.00 2.83
N LEU A 50 -64.98 21.84 2.56
CA LEU A 50 -66.41 21.58 2.66
C LEU A 50 -66.71 20.83 3.96
N ARG A 51 -67.88 21.05 4.56
CA ARG A 51 -68.23 20.52 5.89
C ARG A 51 -68.19 18.99 5.96
N ASP A 52 -69.09 18.33 5.22
CA ASP A 52 -69.38 16.89 5.41
C ASP A 52 -69.08 16.05 4.16
N LEU A 53 -68.53 16.65 3.09
CA LEU A 53 -68.31 15.95 1.82
C LEU A 53 -67.02 15.13 1.85
N GLY A 54 -67.14 13.82 2.02
CA GLY A 54 -65.99 12.91 2.06
C GLY A 54 -65.58 12.31 0.72
N THR A 55 -66.51 12.16 -0.22
CA THR A 55 -66.27 11.50 -1.52
C THR A 55 -67.17 12.08 -2.61
N ILE A 56 -66.66 12.13 -3.85
CA ILE A 56 -67.42 12.49 -5.06
C ILE A 56 -67.14 11.44 -6.14
N THR A 57 -68.16 11.07 -6.91
CA THR A 57 -67.99 10.22 -8.10
C THR A 57 -68.24 11.03 -9.37
N VAL A 58 -67.22 11.19 -10.22
CA VAL A 58 -67.30 11.93 -11.49
C VAL A 58 -67.11 10.96 -12.65
N ASN A 59 -68.16 10.78 -13.45
CA ASN A 59 -68.20 9.88 -14.61
C ASN A 59 -67.72 8.44 -14.29
N GLY A 60 -68.10 7.94 -13.11
CA GLY A 60 -67.76 6.58 -12.64
C GLY A 60 -66.45 6.46 -11.87
N GLU A 61 -65.64 7.52 -11.81
CA GLU A 61 -64.42 7.54 -11.01
C GLU A 61 -64.65 8.17 -9.64
N ARG A 62 -64.28 7.45 -8.59
CA ARG A 62 -64.44 7.87 -7.20
C ARG A 62 -63.22 8.69 -6.77
N ILE A 63 -63.48 9.88 -6.25
CA ILE A 63 -62.50 10.80 -5.69
C ILE A 63 -62.76 10.88 -4.20
N GLU A 64 -61.72 10.67 -3.39
CA GLU A 64 -61.81 10.76 -1.94
C GLU A 64 -61.19 12.05 -1.44
N ARG A 65 -61.70 12.55 -0.31
CA ARG A 65 -61.13 13.71 0.38
C ARG A 65 -59.70 13.39 0.81
N LEU A 66 -58.76 14.24 0.39
CA LEU A 66 -57.37 14.09 0.76
C LEU A 66 -57.19 14.41 2.26
N PRO A 67 -56.52 13.53 3.05
CA PRO A 67 -56.24 13.81 4.44
C PRO A 67 -55.13 14.87 4.53
N LEU A 68 -55.51 16.07 4.99
CA LEU A 68 -54.62 17.20 5.18
C LEU A 68 -54.56 17.58 6.66
N GLU A 69 -53.37 17.91 7.11
CA GLU A 69 -53.16 18.67 8.34
C GLU A 69 -53.43 20.15 8.07
N THR A 70 -53.86 20.90 9.10
CA THR A 70 -54.24 22.31 8.92
C THR A 70 -53.78 23.21 10.06
N ILE A 71 -53.50 24.47 9.70
CA ILE A 71 -53.43 25.63 10.59
C ILE A 71 -54.53 26.58 10.14
N ARG A 72 -55.47 26.87 11.05
CA ARG A 72 -56.63 27.74 10.78
C ARG A 72 -56.47 29.07 11.50
N LEU A 73 -56.75 30.14 10.78
CA LEU A 73 -56.92 31.49 11.27
C LEU A 73 -58.33 31.95 10.92
N THR A 74 -59.11 32.28 11.93
CA THR A 74 -60.42 32.95 11.75
C THR A 74 -60.25 34.40 12.16
N ILE A 75 -60.55 35.30 11.23
CA ILE A 75 -60.53 36.74 11.45
C ILE A 75 -61.98 37.19 11.61
N PRO A 76 -62.39 37.60 12.82
CA PRO A 76 -63.74 38.07 13.07
C PRO A 76 -64.11 39.24 12.17
N ARG A 77 -65.38 39.32 11.76
CA ARG A 77 -65.90 40.41 10.91
C ARG A 77 -65.53 41.81 11.42
N GLU A 78 -65.51 42.02 12.73
CA GLU A 78 -65.18 43.31 13.35
C GLU A 78 -63.73 43.77 13.10
N ASP A 79 -62.82 42.82 12.85
CA ASP A 79 -61.39 43.10 12.64
C ASP A 79 -61.03 43.27 11.15
N LEU A 80 -61.96 42.96 10.23
CA LEU A 80 -61.71 42.96 8.78
C LEU A 80 -61.42 44.35 8.21
N ARG A 81 -61.96 45.41 8.82
CA ARG A 81 -61.63 46.80 8.45
C ARG A 81 -60.14 47.11 8.60
N GLY A 82 -59.48 46.51 9.60
CA GLY A 82 -58.03 46.65 9.80
C GLY A 82 -57.19 46.02 8.67
N ILE A 83 -57.79 45.07 7.95
CA ILE A 83 -57.18 44.38 6.80
C ILE A 83 -57.52 45.10 5.48
N GLY A 84 -58.58 45.91 5.46
CA GLY A 84 -58.98 46.74 4.33
C GLY A 84 -60.23 46.27 3.60
N PHE A 85 -61.01 45.34 4.19
CA PHE A 85 -62.34 45.00 3.68
C PHE A 85 -63.31 46.18 3.87
N THR A 86 -64.21 46.35 2.89
CA THR A 86 -65.24 47.41 2.89
C THR A 86 -66.63 46.91 3.30
N GLU A 87 -66.84 45.59 3.26
CA GLU A 87 -68.09 44.91 3.62
C GLU A 87 -67.79 43.90 4.75
N ASP A 88 -68.53 43.98 5.86
CA ASP A 88 -68.27 43.24 7.11
C ASP A 88 -69.30 42.10 7.33
N ASP A 89 -69.65 41.36 6.27
CA ASP A 89 -70.84 40.50 6.31
C ASP A 89 -70.58 39.10 6.89
N GLN A 90 -69.33 38.64 6.94
CA GLN A 90 -68.93 37.33 7.49
C GLN A 90 -67.48 37.30 7.93
N ASP A 91 -67.13 36.36 8.81
CA ASP A 91 -65.74 36.12 9.22
C ASP A 91 -64.91 35.62 8.03
N VAL A 92 -63.63 36.02 8.00
CA VAL A 92 -62.66 35.51 7.02
C VAL A 92 -61.88 34.36 7.63
N GLU A 93 -61.95 33.20 7.00
CA GLU A 93 -61.13 32.05 7.34
C GLU A 93 -59.93 31.99 6.39
N VAL A 94 -58.73 31.79 6.93
CA VAL A 94 -57.51 31.50 6.19
C VAL A 94 -56.91 30.21 6.75
N VAL A 95 -56.62 29.25 5.88
CA VAL A 95 -56.16 27.92 6.25
C VAL A 95 -54.94 27.55 5.44
N LEU A 96 -53.85 27.18 6.10
CA LEU A 96 -52.72 26.50 5.48
C LEU A 96 -52.87 25.00 5.69
N CYS A 97 -52.76 24.22 4.62
CA CYS A 97 -52.92 22.77 4.65
C CYS A 97 -51.73 22.06 4.03
N TRP A 98 -51.33 20.92 4.58
CA TRP A 98 -50.28 20.07 4.01
C TRP A 98 -50.54 18.59 4.31
N SER A 99 -49.76 17.70 3.69
CA SER A 99 -49.79 16.28 3.99
C SER A 99 -48.47 15.63 3.63
N GLU A 100 -47.81 15.02 4.60
CA GLU A 100 -46.54 14.31 4.38
C GLU A 100 -46.72 13.18 3.35
N LYS A 101 -47.87 12.52 3.33
CA LYS A 101 -48.19 11.42 2.40
C LYS A 101 -48.50 11.88 0.97
N ALA A 102 -48.81 13.16 0.79
CA ALA A 102 -49.26 13.70 -0.50
C ALA A 102 -48.38 14.86 -1.00
N MET A 103 -47.16 15.04 -0.47
CA MET A 103 -46.29 16.15 -0.84
C MET A 103 -46.03 16.23 -2.35
N GLU A 104 -45.79 15.10 -3.02
CA GLU A 104 -45.56 15.07 -4.48
C GLU A 104 -46.79 15.44 -5.29
N GLN A 105 -47.98 15.09 -4.78
CA GLN A 105 -49.24 15.50 -5.39
C GLN A 105 -49.42 17.00 -5.20
N LEU A 106 -49.34 17.50 -3.95
CA LEU A 106 -49.54 18.90 -3.61
C LEU A 106 -48.59 19.84 -4.38
N ALA A 107 -47.33 19.43 -4.59
CA ALA A 107 -46.36 20.20 -5.39
C ALA A 107 -46.75 20.44 -6.85
N LYS A 108 -47.73 19.70 -7.39
CA LYS A 108 -48.23 19.84 -8.76
C LYS A 108 -49.61 20.49 -8.81
N GLU A 109 -50.16 20.84 -7.66
CA GLU A 109 -51.48 21.43 -7.53
C GLU A 109 -51.38 22.95 -7.40
N PRO A 110 -52.44 23.67 -7.76
CA PRO A 110 -52.57 25.09 -7.43
C PRO A 110 -52.31 25.31 -5.94
N THR A 111 -51.51 26.31 -5.58
CA THR A 111 -51.20 26.64 -4.19
C THR A 111 -52.36 27.38 -3.51
N LEU A 112 -53.17 28.13 -4.28
CA LEU A 112 -54.22 29.00 -3.74
C LEU A 112 -55.63 28.49 -4.03
N TYR A 113 -56.48 28.48 -3.01
CA TYR A 113 -57.87 28.01 -3.07
C TYR A 113 -58.85 29.01 -2.47
N GLN A 114 -60.01 29.14 -3.10
CA GLN A 114 -61.21 29.74 -2.48
C GLN A 114 -62.37 28.76 -2.69
N TYR A 115 -62.36 27.70 -1.88
CA TYR A 115 -63.13 26.44 -2.00
C TYR A 115 -62.73 25.61 -3.23
N PHE A 116 -62.50 26.26 -4.36
CA PHE A 116 -61.99 25.68 -5.60
C PHE A 116 -60.58 26.21 -5.91
N PRO A 117 -59.77 25.48 -6.69
CA PRO A 117 -58.43 25.90 -7.06
C PRO A 117 -58.42 27.18 -7.90
N MET A 118 -57.46 28.06 -7.64
CA MET A 118 -57.08 29.11 -8.58
C MET A 118 -56.08 28.51 -9.57
N THR A 119 -56.57 27.96 -10.68
CA THR A 119 -55.80 27.05 -11.56
C THR A 119 -54.51 27.62 -12.15
N LYS A 120 -54.32 28.94 -12.16
CA LYS A 120 -53.10 29.58 -12.63
C LYS A 120 -52.08 29.87 -11.52
N GLU A 121 -52.40 29.52 -10.29
CA GLU A 121 -51.56 29.72 -9.11
C GLU A 121 -50.78 28.45 -8.72
N ASP A 122 -50.22 27.74 -9.71
CA ASP A 122 -49.29 26.62 -9.48
C ASP A 122 -47.88 27.16 -9.23
N HIS A 123 -47.46 27.10 -7.97
CA HIS A 123 -46.17 27.64 -7.51
C HIS A 123 -45.20 26.56 -7.01
N GLY A 124 -45.54 25.27 -7.14
CA GLY A 124 -44.67 24.19 -6.68
C GLY A 124 -44.58 24.03 -5.16
N MET A 125 -45.60 24.46 -4.41
CA MET A 125 -45.66 24.32 -2.96
C MET A 125 -46.25 22.96 -2.57
N THR A 126 -45.69 22.29 -1.57
CA THR A 126 -46.28 21.04 -1.03
C THR A 126 -47.35 21.30 0.03
N TYR A 127 -47.73 22.57 0.20
CA TYR A 127 -48.82 23.03 1.02
C TYR A 127 -49.75 23.88 0.16
N VAL A 128 -51.00 24.00 0.60
CA VAL A 128 -52.03 24.82 -0.07
C VAL A 128 -52.60 25.81 0.92
N ILE A 129 -53.05 26.95 0.41
CA ILE A 129 -53.67 28.01 1.20
C ILE A 129 -55.08 28.21 0.71
N HIS A 130 -56.03 28.03 1.61
CA HIS A 130 -57.42 28.36 1.38
C HIS A 130 -57.82 29.62 2.13
N SER A 131 -58.58 30.51 1.49
CA SER A 131 -59.37 31.48 2.24
C SER A 131 -60.62 31.90 1.49
N ASN A 132 -61.71 32.12 2.24
CA ASN A 132 -62.94 32.72 1.72
C ASN A 132 -62.79 34.23 1.43
N GLY A 133 -61.73 34.88 1.92
CA GLY A 133 -61.47 36.33 1.79
C GLY A 133 -60.49 36.75 0.70
N LEU A 134 -59.86 35.80 -0.03
CA LEU A 134 -58.90 36.15 -1.10
C LEU A 134 -59.56 36.99 -2.19
N GLN A 135 -58.92 38.12 -2.52
CA GLN A 135 -59.31 38.98 -3.62
C GLN A 135 -58.78 38.38 -4.92
N LYS A 136 -59.68 38.03 -5.84
CA LYS A 136 -59.38 37.38 -7.12
C LYS A 136 -59.71 38.27 -8.31
N GLN A 137 -59.11 37.97 -9.47
CA GLN A 137 -59.50 38.61 -10.72
C GLN A 137 -60.92 38.17 -11.15
N ALA A 138 -61.53 38.91 -12.08
CA ALA A 138 -62.89 38.62 -12.58
C ALA A 138 -63.04 37.20 -13.16
N GLN A 139 -61.97 36.64 -13.72
CA GLN A 139 -61.94 35.27 -14.28
C GLN A 139 -61.90 34.16 -13.22
N ARG A 140 -61.67 34.52 -11.94
CA ARG A 140 -61.68 33.62 -10.77
C ARG A 140 -60.66 32.48 -10.78
N THR A 141 -59.70 32.50 -11.70
CA THR A 141 -58.62 31.51 -11.83
C THR A 141 -57.28 32.02 -11.31
N GLU A 142 -57.17 33.31 -10.99
CA GLU A 142 -55.97 34.02 -10.54
C GLU A 142 -56.27 34.91 -9.34
N LEU A 143 -55.27 35.10 -8.50
CA LEU A 143 -55.28 36.09 -7.42
C LEU A 143 -55.21 37.51 -7.99
N ASN A 144 -55.85 38.47 -7.35
CA ASN A 144 -55.60 39.88 -7.60
C ASN A 144 -54.29 40.28 -6.89
N ALA A 145 -53.18 40.24 -7.62
CA ALA A 145 -51.84 40.50 -7.10
C ALA A 145 -51.67 41.94 -6.57
N ASP A 146 -52.43 42.90 -7.09
CA ASP A 146 -52.35 44.31 -6.69
C ASP A 146 -53.18 44.62 -5.42
N SER A 147 -53.90 43.65 -4.88
CA SER A 147 -54.76 43.85 -3.71
C SER A 147 -53.94 43.86 -2.40
N PRO A 148 -53.89 44.97 -1.65
CA PRO A 148 -53.21 45.02 -0.35
C PRO A 148 -53.86 44.14 0.71
N ILE A 149 -55.12 43.72 0.49
CA ILE A 149 -55.85 42.81 1.38
C ILE A 149 -55.17 41.44 1.39
N ASN A 150 -54.77 40.92 0.22
CA ASN A 150 -54.16 39.60 0.11
C ASN A 150 -52.83 39.52 0.86
N ALA A 151 -51.98 40.54 0.72
CA ALA A 151 -50.73 40.66 1.46
C ALA A 151 -50.95 40.59 2.97
N ARG A 152 -51.89 41.40 3.49
CA ARG A 152 -52.20 41.41 4.93
C ARG A 152 -52.82 40.11 5.44
N LEU A 153 -53.63 39.42 4.62
CA LEU A 153 -54.16 38.10 4.97
C LEU A 153 -53.03 37.07 5.09
N PHE A 154 -52.09 37.08 4.14
CA PHE A 154 -50.92 36.21 4.16
C PHE A 154 -49.99 36.51 5.34
N ASP A 155 -49.74 37.78 5.67
CA ASP A 155 -48.95 38.16 6.84
C ASP A 155 -49.55 37.60 8.13
N ARG A 156 -50.88 37.71 8.28
CA ARG A 156 -51.60 37.17 9.44
C ARG A 156 -51.55 35.64 9.49
N LEU A 157 -51.68 34.98 8.34
CA LEU A 157 -51.54 33.53 8.24
C LEU A 157 -50.13 33.09 8.66
N VAL A 158 -49.08 33.72 8.14
CA VAL A 158 -47.69 33.36 8.50
C VAL A 158 -47.43 33.58 9.97
N ALA A 159 -47.89 34.71 10.55
CA ALA A 159 -47.79 34.94 11.99
C ALA A 159 -48.43 33.79 12.78
N ARG A 160 -49.65 33.39 12.39
CA ARG A 160 -50.35 32.27 13.00
C ARG A 160 -49.61 30.93 12.85
N VAL A 161 -49.01 30.68 11.68
CA VAL A 161 -48.24 29.47 11.42
C VAL A 161 -47.00 29.40 12.30
N ARG A 162 -46.29 30.53 12.48
CA ARG A 162 -45.13 30.62 13.37
C ARG A 162 -45.50 30.35 14.82
N GLU A 163 -46.54 31.01 15.33
CA GLU A 163 -47.05 30.79 16.69
C GLU A 163 -47.40 29.31 16.96
N GLU A 164 -48.11 28.66 16.03
CA GLU A 164 -48.45 27.25 16.18
C GLU A 164 -47.22 26.34 16.09
N ALA A 165 -46.31 26.62 15.17
CA ALA A 165 -45.09 25.85 15.00
C ALA A 165 -44.19 25.93 16.25
N GLU A 166 -43.98 27.13 16.80
CA GLU A 166 -43.24 27.35 18.05
C GLU A 166 -43.89 26.60 19.21
N ARG A 167 -45.22 26.62 19.32
CA ARG A 167 -45.92 25.84 20.34
C ARG A 167 -45.73 24.33 20.15
N TRP A 168 -45.79 23.84 18.91
CA TRP A 168 -45.60 22.41 18.60
C TRP A 168 -44.17 21.93 18.82
N MET A 169 -43.16 22.79 18.70
CA MET A 169 -41.80 22.41 19.07
C MET A 169 -41.71 21.91 20.52
N GLU A 170 -42.57 22.40 21.42
CA GLU A 170 -42.65 21.95 22.81
C GLU A 170 -43.70 20.85 23.03
N GLU A 171 -44.90 21.00 22.46
CA GLU A 171 -46.06 20.15 22.77
C GLU A 171 -46.21 18.93 21.84
N ASP A 172 -45.86 19.07 20.56
CA ASP A 172 -46.06 18.06 19.51
C ASP A 172 -44.98 18.16 18.42
N PRO A 173 -43.73 17.76 18.74
CA PRO A 173 -42.58 17.94 17.84
C PRO A 173 -42.76 17.27 16.47
N ASP A 174 -43.48 16.15 16.40
CA ASP A 174 -43.73 15.42 15.16
C ASP A 174 -44.60 16.21 14.19
N ARG A 175 -45.57 16.97 14.72
CA ARG A 175 -46.40 17.86 13.91
C ARG A 175 -45.61 19.02 13.32
N TYR A 176 -44.68 19.60 14.10
CA TYR A 176 -43.76 20.59 13.54
C TYR A 176 -42.83 19.97 12.49
N ARG A 177 -42.27 18.78 12.74
CA ARG A 177 -41.43 18.05 11.75
C ARG A 177 -42.18 17.78 10.43
N SER A 178 -43.47 17.45 10.50
CA SER A 178 -44.36 17.28 9.33
C SER A 178 -44.48 18.60 8.53
N LEU A 179 -44.74 19.73 9.21
CA LEU A 179 -44.79 21.06 8.58
C LEU A 179 -43.43 21.46 7.98
N PHE A 180 -42.34 21.26 8.73
CA PHE A 180 -40.97 21.52 8.29
C PHE A 180 -40.66 20.75 7.00
N LYS A 181 -40.98 19.45 6.95
CA LYS A 181 -40.84 18.61 5.74
C LYS A 181 -41.61 19.20 4.57
N ALA A 182 -42.87 19.60 4.76
CA ALA A 182 -43.66 20.20 3.70
C ALA A 182 -42.97 21.46 3.15
N ILE A 183 -42.59 22.40 4.00
CA ILE A 183 -41.91 23.64 3.57
C ILE A 183 -40.58 23.29 2.87
N LEU A 184 -39.74 22.44 3.47
CA LEU A 184 -38.47 22.01 2.87
C LEU A 184 -38.65 21.30 1.53
N HIS A 185 -39.75 20.58 1.33
CA HIS A 185 -40.05 19.86 0.09
C HIS A 185 -40.68 20.74 -1.00
N SER A 186 -41.08 21.96 -0.66
CA SER A 186 -41.62 22.94 -1.61
C SER A 186 -40.55 23.50 -2.54
N LYS A 187 -40.98 24.27 -3.54
CA LYS A 187 -40.09 25.05 -4.41
C LYS A 187 -39.47 26.21 -3.63
N PHE A 188 -38.15 26.41 -3.77
CA PHE A 188 -37.42 27.49 -3.08
C PHE A 188 -37.10 28.66 -3.99
N GLU A 189 -37.13 28.49 -5.32
CA GLU A 189 -37.09 29.64 -6.22
C GLU A 189 -38.33 30.50 -5.99
N ALA A 190 -38.16 31.82 -6.12
CA ALA A 190 -39.24 32.77 -5.89
C ALA A 190 -40.48 32.41 -6.73
N ALA A 191 -41.63 32.32 -6.07
CA ALA A 191 -42.90 32.12 -6.74
C ALA A 191 -43.13 33.24 -7.77
N GLY A 192 -43.73 32.90 -8.92
CA GLY A 192 -44.03 33.89 -9.97
C GLY A 192 -44.97 34.99 -9.47
N LEU A 193 -45.80 34.66 -8.47
CA LEU A 193 -46.65 35.60 -7.76
C LEU A 193 -45.88 36.27 -6.62
N LYS A 194 -45.47 37.53 -6.83
CA LYS A 194 -44.66 38.31 -5.88
C LYS A 194 -45.26 38.38 -4.47
N VAL A 195 -46.57 38.61 -4.34
CA VAL A 195 -47.24 38.69 -3.03
C VAL A 195 -47.20 37.37 -2.26
N LEU A 196 -47.24 36.22 -2.95
CA LEU A 196 -47.08 34.92 -2.31
C LEU A 196 -45.62 34.69 -1.88
N HIS A 197 -44.67 35.08 -2.74
CA HIS A 197 -43.25 34.95 -2.41
C HIS A 197 -42.88 35.76 -1.15
N GLU A 198 -43.22 37.05 -1.14
CA GLU A 198 -42.82 38.00 -0.10
C GLU A 198 -43.54 37.77 1.23
N HIS A 199 -44.83 37.42 1.20
CA HIS A 199 -45.66 37.35 2.41
C HIS A 199 -45.91 35.93 2.92
N VAL A 200 -45.50 34.89 2.18
CA VAL A 200 -45.68 33.48 2.60
C VAL A 200 -44.40 32.68 2.41
N GLN A 201 -43.96 32.50 1.17
CA GLN A 201 -42.91 31.55 0.84
C GLN A 201 -41.60 31.89 1.55
N GLN A 202 -41.11 33.13 1.39
CA GLN A 202 -39.85 33.56 1.97
C GLN A 202 -39.90 33.57 3.51
N PRO A 203 -40.93 34.14 4.16
CA PRO A 203 -41.07 34.07 5.62
C PRO A 203 -41.11 32.65 6.19
N LEU A 204 -41.71 31.68 5.50
CA LEU A 204 -41.72 30.28 5.94
C LEU A 204 -40.37 29.59 5.70
N ILE A 205 -39.69 29.89 4.59
CA ILE A 205 -38.33 29.42 4.33
C ILE A 205 -37.36 29.92 5.41
N ASP A 206 -37.42 31.20 5.75
CA ASP A 206 -36.57 31.79 6.79
C ASP A 206 -36.84 31.15 8.15
N PHE A 207 -38.12 30.93 8.47
CA PHE A 207 -38.51 30.29 9.73
C PHE A 207 -37.94 28.87 9.88
N ILE A 208 -37.98 28.04 8.83
CA ILE A 208 -37.40 26.69 8.90
C ILE A 208 -35.86 26.69 8.91
N LYS A 209 -35.21 27.74 8.39
CA LYS A 209 -33.75 27.89 8.51
C LYS A 209 -33.32 28.19 9.94
N GLU A 210 -34.15 28.86 10.72
CA GLU A 210 -33.90 29.19 12.12
C GLU A 210 -34.23 28.03 13.08
N HIS A 211 -35.06 27.07 12.65
CA HIS A 211 -35.63 26.03 13.52
C HIS A 211 -35.48 24.62 12.93
N VAL A 212 -34.27 24.28 12.47
CA VAL A 212 -33.95 22.97 11.90
C VAL A 212 -34.06 21.87 12.98
N PRO A 213 -34.88 20.82 12.79
CA PRO A 213 -35.02 19.72 13.74
C PRO A 213 -33.73 18.89 13.88
N THR A 214 -33.40 18.53 15.12
CA THR A 214 -32.25 17.69 15.45
C THR A 214 -32.64 16.34 16.05
N ILE A 215 -31.71 15.37 16.05
CA ILE A 215 -31.93 14.01 16.60
C ILE A 215 -32.19 14.06 18.11
N ASP A 216 -31.53 14.96 18.83
CA ASP A 216 -31.70 15.17 20.27
C ASP A 216 -32.96 15.97 20.62
N GLY A 217 -33.82 16.27 19.63
CA GLY A 217 -35.13 16.87 19.83
C GLY A 217 -35.12 18.40 19.94
N ARG A 218 -34.00 19.06 19.65
CA ARG A 218 -33.89 20.52 19.60
C ARG A 218 -34.29 21.05 18.22
N PHE A 219 -34.48 22.36 18.15
CA PHE A 219 -34.74 23.11 16.93
C PHE A 219 -33.77 24.28 16.89
N LEU A 220 -32.84 24.27 15.92
CA LEU A 220 -31.70 25.18 15.91
C LEU A 220 -31.51 25.78 14.52
N GLU A 221 -30.77 26.89 14.44
CA GLU A 221 -30.43 27.47 13.14
C GLU A 221 -29.61 26.48 12.30
N ALA A 222 -29.78 26.53 10.98
CA ALA A 222 -29.15 25.63 10.01
C ALA A 222 -27.63 25.55 10.17
N ASP A 223 -26.98 26.66 10.53
CA ASP A 223 -25.53 26.69 10.75
C ASP A 223 -25.09 25.82 11.94
N HIS A 224 -25.96 25.54 12.91
CA HIS A 224 -25.71 24.70 14.06
C HIS A 224 -26.01 23.21 13.83
N VAL A 225 -26.49 22.83 12.64
CA VAL A 225 -26.93 21.47 12.33
C VAL A 225 -26.08 20.82 11.24
N LEU A 226 -25.71 19.56 11.43
CA LEU A 226 -24.94 18.76 10.50
C LEU A 226 -25.74 17.54 10.03
N VAL A 227 -25.54 17.15 8.77
CA VAL A 227 -26.06 15.88 8.26
C VAL A 227 -25.04 14.79 8.55
N ARG A 228 -25.48 13.73 9.22
CA ARG A 228 -24.66 12.55 9.52
C ARG A 228 -24.44 11.72 8.26
N ASP A 229 -23.19 11.50 7.89
CA ASP A 229 -22.77 10.54 6.86
C ASP A 229 -21.93 9.44 7.49
N SER A 230 -22.58 8.73 8.41
CA SER A 230 -21.99 7.67 9.20
C SER A 230 -23.09 6.78 9.73
N LYS A 231 -22.83 5.46 9.79
CA LYS A 231 -23.70 4.50 10.47
C LYS A 231 -23.49 4.50 11.98
N LEU A 232 -22.46 5.21 12.46
CA LEU A 232 -22.09 5.26 13.86
C LEU A 232 -22.86 6.35 14.59
N SER A 233 -23.14 6.07 15.86
CA SER A 233 -23.61 7.09 16.79
C SER A 233 -22.41 7.88 17.32
N ILE A 234 -22.12 9.01 16.67
CA ILE A 234 -20.98 9.85 17.04
C ILE A 234 -21.47 10.98 17.98
N PRO A 235 -20.97 11.06 19.23
CA PRO A 235 -21.35 12.10 20.16
C PRO A 235 -20.60 13.40 19.88
N LEU A 236 -21.22 14.33 19.15
CA LEU A 236 -20.59 15.61 18.78
C LEU A 236 -20.20 16.47 19.99
N GLU A 237 -21.04 16.49 21.04
CA GLU A 237 -20.78 17.25 22.26
C GLU A 237 -19.53 16.72 23.00
N ASP A 238 -19.36 15.40 23.10
CA ASP A 238 -18.17 14.76 23.69
C ASP A 238 -16.89 15.07 22.90
N PHE A 239 -17.05 15.35 21.60
CA PHE A 239 -15.95 15.74 20.71
C PHE A 239 -15.62 17.24 20.79
N GLY A 240 -16.31 18.00 21.64
CA GLY A 240 -16.16 19.46 21.72
C GLY A 240 -16.69 20.20 20.49
N ILE A 241 -17.55 19.55 19.70
CA ILE A 241 -18.13 20.13 18.49
C ILE A 241 -19.51 20.70 18.84
N GLU A 242 -19.61 22.03 18.87
CA GLU A 242 -20.86 22.77 19.14
C GLU A 242 -21.84 22.73 17.95
N LYS A 243 -22.22 21.52 17.54
CA LYS A 243 -23.18 21.23 16.45
C LYS A 243 -24.06 20.04 16.83
N HIS A 244 -25.23 19.96 16.20
CA HIS A 244 -26.21 18.90 16.43
C HIS A 244 -26.48 18.11 15.16
N TRP A 245 -26.86 16.84 15.31
CA TRP A 245 -27.25 16.01 14.19
C TRP A 245 -28.63 16.37 13.69
N PHE A 246 -28.78 16.52 12.38
CA PHE A 246 -30.05 16.68 11.70
C PHE A 246 -30.96 15.49 12.01
N HIS A 247 -32.23 15.76 12.32
CA HIS A 247 -33.19 14.76 12.79
C HIS A 247 -33.28 13.52 11.88
N TRP A 248 -33.21 13.73 10.57
CA TRP A 248 -33.28 12.66 9.57
C TRP A 248 -31.88 12.20 9.17
N ALA A 249 -31.59 10.91 9.39
CA ALA A 249 -30.28 10.31 9.12
C ALA A 249 -30.36 8.91 8.49
N ASP A 250 -31.56 8.39 8.24
CA ASP A 250 -31.77 7.05 7.70
C ASP A 250 -31.93 7.06 6.17
N GLU A 251 -31.73 5.91 5.55
CA GLU A 251 -31.84 5.74 4.09
C GLU A 251 -33.26 6.08 3.57
N ALA A 252 -34.29 5.80 4.38
CA ALA A 252 -35.67 6.14 4.06
C ALA A 252 -35.89 7.66 3.92
N ASP A 253 -35.05 8.47 4.55
CA ASP A 253 -35.13 9.93 4.52
C ASP A 253 -34.24 10.57 3.44
N ALA A 254 -33.65 9.77 2.55
CA ALA A 254 -32.76 10.26 1.49
C ALA A 254 -33.32 11.47 0.69
N PRO A 255 -34.63 11.54 0.34
CA PRO A 255 -35.19 12.73 -0.31
C PRO A 255 -35.12 13.99 0.54
N THR A 256 -35.40 13.89 1.85
CA THR A 256 -35.36 15.02 2.80
C THR A 256 -33.92 15.45 3.06
N ILE A 257 -33.01 14.49 3.27
CA ILE A 257 -31.57 14.75 3.44
C ILE A 257 -30.99 15.45 2.20
N SER A 258 -31.34 14.98 1.00
CA SER A 258 -30.88 15.58 -0.26
C SER A 258 -31.29 17.06 -0.36
N ARG A 259 -32.54 17.38 -0.01
CA ARG A 259 -33.05 18.77 0.00
C ARG A 259 -32.42 19.62 1.10
N ALA A 260 -32.17 19.06 2.28
CA ALA A 260 -31.50 19.79 3.35
C ALA A 260 -30.05 20.17 3.00
N LYS A 261 -29.35 19.33 2.22
CA LYS A 261 -27.99 19.58 1.74
C LYS A 261 -27.90 20.60 0.60
N ASP A 262 -28.99 20.87 -0.09
CA ASP A 262 -29.01 21.81 -1.21
C ASP A 262 -28.71 23.23 -0.72
N ASN A 263 -27.66 23.86 -1.28
CA ASN A 263 -27.22 25.21 -0.93
C ASN A 263 -28.27 26.28 -1.27
N ALA A 264 -29.16 26.02 -2.22
CA ALA A 264 -30.29 26.90 -2.51
C ALA A 264 -31.41 26.80 -1.45
N ARG A 265 -31.34 25.80 -0.58
CA ARG A 265 -32.31 25.52 0.49
C ARG A 265 -31.72 25.82 1.86
N LEU A 266 -31.31 24.78 2.60
CA LEU A 266 -30.72 24.91 3.94
C LEU A 266 -29.18 24.88 3.91
N GLY A 267 -28.57 24.26 2.88
CA GLY A 267 -27.12 24.17 2.76
C GLY A 267 -26.43 23.40 3.89
N LEU A 268 -27.12 22.44 4.51
CA LEU A 268 -26.57 21.70 5.65
C LEU A 268 -25.32 20.93 5.24
N LYS A 269 -24.27 21.04 6.06
CA LYS A 269 -22.98 20.41 5.79
C LYS A 269 -23.00 18.94 6.18
N LEU A 270 -22.37 18.13 5.34
CA LEU A 270 -22.14 16.71 5.60
C LEU A 270 -20.98 16.54 6.56
N ALA A 271 -21.13 15.71 7.59
CA ALA A 271 -20.03 15.31 8.45
C ALA A 271 -19.84 13.80 8.42
N THR A 272 -18.64 13.39 8.00
CA THR A 272 -18.15 12.01 7.98
C THR A 272 -17.27 11.76 9.20
N VAL A 273 -16.98 10.50 9.49
CA VAL A 273 -15.99 10.10 10.51
C VAL A 273 -14.64 10.82 10.29
N ASP A 274 -14.10 10.81 9.06
CA ASP A 274 -12.85 11.52 8.72
C ASP A 274 -12.91 13.03 8.99
N HIS A 275 -14.04 13.69 8.69
CA HIS A 275 -14.20 15.12 8.96
C HIS A 275 -14.12 15.45 10.46
N LEU A 276 -14.67 14.56 11.29
CA LEU A 276 -14.77 14.76 12.73
C LEU A 276 -13.45 14.42 13.44
N ILE A 277 -12.75 13.35 13.03
CA ILE A 277 -11.46 12.94 13.61
C ILE A 277 -10.39 14.04 13.48
N ARG A 278 -10.45 14.85 12.41
CA ARG A 278 -9.49 15.95 12.22
C ARG A 278 -9.76 17.18 13.09
N LYS A 279 -10.93 17.25 13.73
CA LYS A 279 -11.36 18.39 14.55
C LYS A 279 -11.46 18.05 16.03
N VAL A 280 -11.56 16.77 16.37
CA VAL A 280 -11.73 16.29 17.73
C VAL A 280 -10.39 16.27 18.48
N ASP A 281 -10.46 16.51 19.78
CA ASP A 281 -9.34 16.27 20.68
C ASP A 281 -8.95 14.79 20.70
N ALA A 282 -7.65 14.50 20.67
CA ALA A 282 -7.13 13.14 20.58
C ALA A 282 -7.62 12.25 21.74
N ARG A 283 -7.81 12.81 22.94
CA ARG A 283 -8.28 12.06 24.10
C ARG A 283 -9.75 11.68 23.95
N ALA A 284 -10.60 12.62 23.52
CA ALA A 284 -12.02 12.37 23.31
C ALA A 284 -12.25 11.29 22.24
N LEU A 285 -11.46 11.32 21.16
CA LEU A 285 -11.48 10.26 20.15
C LEU A 285 -11.12 8.90 20.75
N SER A 286 -10.03 8.81 21.52
CA SER A 286 -9.61 7.56 22.12
C SER A 286 -10.62 7.02 23.14
N GLU A 287 -11.20 7.87 23.98
CA GLU A 287 -12.25 7.47 24.93
C GLU A 287 -13.48 6.91 24.19
N TRP A 288 -13.92 7.55 23.10
CA TRP A 288 -15.02 7.04 22.28
C TRP A 288 -14.68 5.72 21.57
N VAL A 289 -13.55 5.64 20.87
CA VAL A 289 -13.11 4.43 20.14
C VAL A 289 -12.94 3.25 21.10
N GLN A 290 -12.47 3.49 22.32
CA GLN A 290 -12.29 2.45 23.34
C GLN A 290 -13.64 1.88 23.80
N GLY A 291 -14.68 2.71 23.87
CA GLY A 291 -16.03 2.31 24.25
C GLY A 291 -16.82 1.56 23.17
N LEU A 292 -16.38 1.57 21.91
CA LEU A 292 -17.12 0.94 20.81
C LEU A 292 -17.20 -0.59 20.96
N PRO A 293 -18.37 -1.22 20.75
CA PRO A 293 -18.45 -2.65 20.51
C PRO A 293 -17.62 -3.07 19.28
N GLU A 294 -17.23 -4.34 19.19
CA GLU A 294 -16.38 -4.84 18.09
C GLU A 294 -16.97 -4.57 16.70
N GLN A 295 -18.29 -4.76 16.54
CA GLN A 295 -18.98 -4.47 15.27
C GLN A 295 -18.95 -2.98 14.90
N GLU A 296 -19.09 -2.08 15.88
CA GLU A 296 -19.03 -0.64 15.65
C GLU A 296 -17.60 -0.16 15.42
N TYR A 297 -16.62 -0.78 16.06
CA TYR A 297 -15.21 -0.52 15.80
C TYR A 297 -14.80 -0.91 14.38
N ASP A 298 -15.22 -2.08 13.90
CA ASP A 298 -15.04 -2.47 12.50
C ASP A 298 -15.73 -1.48 11.55
N GLN A 299 -16.92 -0.99 11.90
CA GLN A 299 -17.62 0.01 11.10
C GLN A 299 -16.89 1.35 11.11
N PHE A 300 -16.31 1.77 12.25
CA PHE A 300 -15.43 2.92 12.36
C PHE A 300 -14.22 2.83 11.43
N LEU A 301 -13.54 1.69 11.43
CA LEU A 301 -12.40 1.47 10.54
C LEU A 301 -12.79 1.48 9.06
N LYS A 302 -13.97 0.94 8.69
CA LYS A 302 -14.49 1.00 7.31
C LYS A 302 -14.86 2.41 6.86
N GLU A 303 -15.35 3.24 7.76
CA GLU A 303 -15.77 4.61 7.44
C GLU A 303 -14.60 5.62 7.45
N MET A 304 -13.46 5.24 8.04
CA MET A 304 -12.23 5.99 7.89
C MET A 304 -11.83 6.06 6.42
N LYS A 305 -11.66 7.27 5.91
CA LYS A 305 -11.14 7.50 4.55
C LYS A 305 -9.62 7.67 4.61
N ARG A 306 -8.92 7.34 3.54
CA ARG A 306 -7.47 7.57 3.47
C ARG A 306 -7.22 9.08 3.58
N PRO A 307 -6.39 9.54 4.53
CA PRO A 307 -6.13 10.96 4.69
C PRO A 307 -5.47 11.52 3.42
N SER A 308 -5.80 12.77 3.09
CA SER A 308 -5.23 13.47 1.92
C SER A 308 -3.72 13.65 2.02
N GLY A 309 -3.17 13.83 3.23
CA GLY A 309 -1.72 13.87 3.49
C GLY A 309 -1.11 12.52 3.87
N GLY A 310 -1.85 11.42 3.68
CA GLY A 310 -1.39 10.06 3.99
C GLY A 310 -1.51 9.70 5.48
N LEU A 311 -1.14 8.46 5.80
CA LEU A 311 -1.28 7.88 7.14
C LEU A 311 -0.50 8.62 8.24
N LYS A 312 0.52 9.41 7.88
CA LYS A 312 1.27 10.23 8.82
C LYS A 312 0.40 11.23 9.58
N GLU A 313 -0.70 11.70 8.97
CA GLU A 313 -1.65 12.59 9.67
C GLU A 313 -2.31 11.89 10.88
N LEU A 314 -2.38 10.56 10.86
CA LEU A 314 -2.96 9.75 11.92
C LEU A 314 -1.90 9.15 12.87
N ALA A 315 -0.62 9.44 12.64
CA ALA A 315 0.51 8.80 13.33
C ALA A 315 0.44 8.87 14.86
N GLY A 316 -0.06 10.00 15.38
CA GLY A 316 -0.20 10.27 16.81
C GLY A 316 -1.56 9.94 17.40
N LEU A 317 -2.54 9.54 16.58
CA LEU A 317 -3.89 9.23 17.06
C LEU A 317 -3.93 7.82 17.64
N GLN A 318 -4.42 7.69 18.87
CA GLN A 318 -4.58 6.41 19.55
C GLN A 318 -5.95 5.82 19.22
N PHE A 319 -6.01 5.03 18.16
CA PHE A 319 -7.24 4.36 17.72
C PHE A 319 -7.05 2.86 17.44
N ILE A 320 -5.81 2.35 17.45
CA ILE A 320 -5.51 0.95 17.19
C ILE A 320 -5.70 0.16 18.49
N ARG A 321 -6.54 -0.88 18.47
CA ARG A 321 -6.72 -1.78 19.62
C ARG A 321 -5.57 -2.77 19.72
N ALA A 322 -4.83 -2.74 20.83
CA ALA A 322 -3.76 -3.67 21.16
C ALA A 322 -3.91 -4.20 22.59
N ASP A 323 -3.11 -5.21 22.96
CA ASP A 323 -3.09 -5.81 24.29
C ASP A 323 -2.70 -4.77 25.36
N GLY A 324 -3.71 -4.17 26.00
CA GLY A 324 -3.54 -3.12 27.02
C GLY A 324 -4.26 -1.80 26.74
N GLY A 325 -4.93 -1.65 25.59
CA GLY A 325 -5.75 -0.47 25.29
C GLY A 325 -5.57 0.04 23.86
N LEU A 326 -5.86 1.33 23.66
CA LEU A 326 -5.63 1.99 22.38
C LEU A 326 -4.18 2.50 22.29
N VAL A 327 -3.58 2.29 21.12
CA VAL A 327 -2.23 2.73 20.79
C VAL A 327 -2.22 3.49 19.47
N SER A 328 -1.22 4.35 19.28
CA SER A 328 -0.97 5.05 18.03
C SER A 328 0.10 4.35 17.19
N PHE A 329 0.23 4.68 15.91
CA PHE A 329 1.34 4.20 15.09
C PHE A 329 2.70 4.59 15.71
N ASN A 330 2.80 5.81 16.27
CA ASN A 330 4.00 6.25 16.98
C ASN A 330 4.32 5.40 18.21
N ASP A 331 3.30 4.93 18.94
CA ASP A 331 3.51 4.07 20.11
C ASP A 331 3.99 2.67 19.70
N LEU A 332 3.45 2.14 18.61
CA LEU A 332 3.85 0.85 18.05
C LEU A 332 5.29 0.86 17.52
N LEU A 333 5.77 1.99 17.00
CA LEU A 333 7.16 2.14 16.54
C LEU A 333 8.16 2.34 17.69
N LYS A 334 7.74 2.66 18.92
CA LYS A 334 8.65 2.81 20.07
C LYS A 334 9.18 1.47 20.60
N LYS A 335 8.51 0.36 20.27
CA LYS A 335 8.81 -0.96 20.84
C LYS A 335 8.90 -2.03 19.75
N PRO A 336 9.88 -2.95 19.82
CA PRO A 336 10.01 -4.07 18.91
C PRO A 336 8.73 -4.91 18.75
N GLU A 337 7.98 -5.12 19.84
CA GLU A 337 6.76 -5.93 19.86
C GLU A 337 5.56 -5.21 19.22
N GLY A 338 5.59 -3.89 19.15
CA GLY A 338 4.50 -3.08 18.59
C GLY A 338 4.27 -3.37 17.11
N LEU A 339 5.31 -3.72 16.36
CA LEU A 339 5.18 -4.12 14.96
C LEU A 339 4.40 -5.43 14.79
N THR A 340 4.62 -6.39 15.67
CA THR A 340 3.85 -7.64 15.67
C THR A 340 2.39 -7.38 16.00
N GLN A 341 2.12 -6.50 16.97
CA GLN A 341 0.76 -6.08 17.29
C GLN A 341 0.07 -5.38 16.12
N LEU A 342 0.79 -4.51 15.39
CA LEU A 342 0.25 -3.80 14.25
C LEU A 342 -0.15 -4.76 13.11
N LEU A 343 0.73 -5.70 12.79
CA LEU A 343 0.47 -6.70 11.74
C LEU A 343 -0.70 -7.60 12.13
N GLY A 344 -0.75 -8.08 13.38
CA GLY A 344 -1.88 -8.86 13.89
C GLY A 344 -3.20 -8.07 13.87
N TRP A 345 -3.17 -6.78 14.20
CA TRP A 345 -4.33 -5.89 14.09
C TRP A 345 -4.79 -5.74 12.63
N TYR A 346 -3.86 -5.54 11.70
CA TYR A 346 -4.18 -5.41 10.28
C TYR A 346 -4.77 -6.71 9.71
N GLU A 347 -4.22 -7.87 10.08
CA GLU A 347 -4.73 -9.20 9.70
C GLU A 347 -6.11 -9.50 10.27
N ALA A 348 -6.38 -9.07 11.51
CA ALA A 348 -7.69 -9.22 12.13
C ALA A 348 -8.78 -8.42 11.40
N HIS A 349 -8.41 -7.41 10.60
CA HIS A 349 -9.33 -6.49 9.96
C HIS A 349 -9.05 -6.38 8.44
N PRO A 350 -9.34 -7.45 7.67
CA PRO A 350 -8.94 -7.54 6.26
C PRO A 350 -9.53 -6.45 5.34
N HIS A 351 -10.65 -5.84 5.75
CA HIS A 351 -11.26 -4.71 5.03
C HIS A 351 -10.37 -3.45 5.04
N LEU A 352 -9.41 -3.35 5.96
CA LEU A 352 -8.43 -2.26 5.97
C LEU A 352 -7.62 -2.20 4.67
N ASN A 353 -7.46 -3.32 3.95
CA ASN A 353 -6.76 -3.33 2.67
C ASN A 353 -7.48 -2.52 1.58
N GLU A 354 -8.79 -2.26 1.72
CA GLU A 354 -9.53 -1.34 0.85
C GLU A 354 -9.26 0.13 1.21
N TRP A 355 -8.93 0.41 2.47
CA TRP A 355 -8.62 1.74 3.00
C TRP A 355 -7.16 2.13 2.76
N VAL A 356 -6.25 1.24 3.13
CA VAL A 356 -4.79 1.37 3.05
C VAL A 356 -4.24 0.02 2.66
N SER A 357 -3.52 -0.03 1.54
CA SER A 357 -2.86 -1.27 1.16
C SER A 357 -1.72 -1.58 2.15
N MET A 358 -1.39 -2.87 2.29
CA MET A 358 -0.24 -3.29 3.11
C MET A 358 1.04 -2.57 2.71
N LYS A 359 1.24 -2.38 1.40
CA LYS A 359 2.34 -1.61 0.83
C LYS A 359 2.36 -0.16 1.33
N ASP A 360 1.22 0.53 1.29
CA ASP A 360 1.10 1.92 1.74
C ASP A 360 1.34 2.05 3.25
N LEU A 361 0.82 1.10 4.04
CA LEU A 361 1.07 1.03 5.47
C LEU A 361 2.56 0.90 5.76
N GLU A 362 3.20 -0.11 5.16
CA GLU A 362 4.61 -0.39 5.33
C GLU A 362 5.50 0.77 4.91
N LEU A 363 5.24 1.39 3.76
CA LEU A 363 5.97 2.60 3.33
C LEU A 363 5.80 3.75 4.32
N THR A 364 4.61 3.94 4.88
CA THR A 364 4.38 4.97 5.90
C THR A 364 5.17 4.66 7.18
N LEU A 365 5.16 3.41 7.65
CA LEU A 365 5.93 2.99 8.83
C LEU A 365 7.42 3.21 8.62
N VAL A 366 7.93 2.88 7.43
CA VAL A 366 9.31 3.17 7.04
C VAL A 366 9.56 4.66 7.17
N GLU A 367 8.75 5.50 6.52
CA GLU A 367 8.91 6.95 6.55
C GLU A 367 8.86 7.57 7.96
N MET A 368 8.04 7.01 8.85
CA MET A 368 7.90 7.42 10.26
C MET A 368 9.05 6.93 11.14
N THR A 369 9.77 5.89 10.73
CA THR A 369 10.91 5.36 11.46
C THR A 369 12.11 6.30 11.31
N ASP A 370 12.82 6.53 12.42
CA ASP A 370 14.05 7.31 12.45
C ASP A 370 15.09 6.71 11.51
N ALA A 371 15.86 7.57 10.84
CA ALA A 371 16.94 7.16 9.93
C ALA A 371 18.20 6.70 10.69
N THR A 372 18.01 5.89 11.73
CA THR A 372 19.07 5.34 12.58
C THR A 372 18.90 3.85 12.71
N TRP A 373 20.00 3.11 12.63
CA TRP A 373 19.97 1.67 12.87
C TRP A 373 19.94 1.38 14.38
N ASN A 374 18.82 0.85 14.83
CA ASN A 374 18.51 0.41 16.19
C ASN A 374 17.57 -0.82 16.15
N GLU A 375 17.19 -1.33 17.33
CA GLU A 375 16.30 -2.49 17.45
C GLU A 375 15.01 -2.36 16.65
N THR A 376 14.33 -1.22 16.77
CA THR A 376 13.09 -0.94 16.04
C THR A 376 13.30 -1.03 14.53
N SER A 377 14.32 -0.38 13.98
CA SER A 377 14.57 -0.37 12.54
C SER A 377 14.97 -1.74 12.00
N ALA A 378 15.71 -2.54 12.79
CA ALA A 378 16.09 -3.90 12.45
C ALA A 378 14.87 -4.82 12.43
N GLN A 379 14.03 -4.73 13.46
CA GLN A 379 12.78 -5.47 13.58
C GLN A 379 11.77 -5.08 12.50
N LEU A 380 11.70 -3.80 12.16
CA LEU A 380 10.89 -3.31 11.04
C LEU A 380 11.39 -3.95 9.75
N LEU A 381 12.68 -3.85 9.44
CA LEU A 381 13.25 -4.42 8.22
C LEU A 381 12.93 -5.90 8.06
N ILE A 382 13.05 -6.67 9.15
CA ILE A 382 12.80 -8.12 9.15
C ILE A 382 11.32 -8.45 8.88
N ARG A 383 10.39 -7.57 9.30
CA ARG A 383 8.93 -7.81 9.21
C ARG A 383 8.24 -7.19 8.00
N LEU A 384 8.92 -6.29 7.29
CA LEU A 384 8.40 -5.73 6.05
C LEU A 384 8.21 -6.84 5.01
N THR A 385 6.97 -6.97 4.52
CA THR A 385 6.57 -7.97 3.54
C THR A 385 6.76 -7.49 2.11
N THR A 386 6.74 -6.17 1.89
CA THR A 386 6.88 -5.59 0.56
C THR A 386 8.32 -5.21 0.24
N LYS A 387 8.77 -5.59 -0.96
CA LYS A 387 10.10 -5.23 -1.49
C LYS A 387 10.36 -3.73 -1.42
N GLU A 388 9.39 -2.92 -1.84
CA GLU A 388 9.56 -1.47 -1.96
C GLU A 388 9.76 -0.79 -0.60
N ALA A 389 9.05 -1.24 0.44
CA ALA A 389 9.26 -0.75 1.80
C ALA A 389 10.63 -1.17 2.34
N ARG A 390 11.05 -2.43 2.11
CA ARG A 390 12.39 -2.92 2.49
C ARG A 390 13.49 -2.09 1.86
N ASP A 391 13.45 -1.93 0.53
CA ASP A 391 14.45 -1.16 -0.20
C ASP A 391 14.47 0.30 0.30
N THR A 392 13.31 0.93 0.49
CA THR A 392 13.20 2.30 0.99
C THR A 392 13.80 2.46 2.40
N LEU A 393 13.55 1.52 3.32
CA LEU A 393 14.14 1.55 4.66
C LEU A 393 15.66 1.44 4.60
N ILE A 394 16.16 0.48 3.82
CA ILE A 394 17.60 0.27 3.64
C ILE A 394 18.23 1.52 3.02
N GLU A 395 17.60 2.16 2.04
CA GLU A 395 18.08 3.40 1.42
C GLU A 395 18.17 4.57 2.41
N ARG A 396 17.23 4.68 3.35
CA ARG A 396 17.23 5.74 4.36
C ARG A 396 18.24 5.53 5.48
N LEU A 397 18.54 4.29 5.83
CA LEU A 397 19.48 3.97 6.91
C LEU A 397 20.93 4.27 6.49
N PRO A 398 21.75 4.95 7.32
CA PRO A 398 23.13 5.25 6.95
C PRO A 398 24.01 4.01 6.90
N ARG A 399 23.76 3.04 7.80
CA ARG A 399 24.46 1.76 7.93
C ARG A 399 23.54 0.73 8.59
N LEU A 400 23.79 -0.55 8.36
CA LEU A 400 23.12 -1.69 9.00
C LEU A 400 24.17 -2.36 9.90
N VAL A 401 24.03 -2.27 11.21
CA VAL A 401 25.03 -2.81 12.15
C VAL A 401 24.55 -4.13 12.74
N VAL A 402 25.21 -5.22 12.39
CA VAL A 402 24.94 -6.53 12.99
C VAL A 402 25.96 -6.75 14.10
N GLU A 403 25.49 -6.87 15.34
CA GLU A 403 26.36 -7.10 16.50
C GLU A 403 26.61 -8.60 16.70
N LYS A 404 27.88 -8.99 16.77
CA LYS A 404 28.27 -10.39 16.95
C LYS A 404 27.91 -10.90 18.35
N GLY A 405 27.28 -12.07 18.44
CA GLY A 405 26.97 -12.76 19.69
C GLY A 405 25.57 -12.48 20.25
N GLU A 406 24.86 -11.47 19.73
CA GLU A 406 23.43 -11.32 19.98
C GLU A 406 22.66 -12.17 18.98
N ALA A 407 22.27 -13.38 19.41
CA ALA A 407 21.63 -14.37 18.56
C ALA A 407 20.42 -13.84 17.78
N PHE A 408 19.68 -12.87 18.35
CA PHE A 408 18.54 -12.25 17.70
C PHE A 408 18.96 -11.36 16.51
N TYR A 409 19.97 -10.50 16.68
CA TYR A 409 20.42 -9.60 15.61
C TYR A 409 21.27 -10.30 14.56
N GLU A 410 22.17 -11.18 14.99
CA GLU A 410 23.08 -11.85 14.06
C GLU A 410 22.33 -12.89 13.23
N LYS A 411 21.68 -13.86 13.88
CA LYS A 411 21.01 -14.94 13.13
C LYS A 411 19.71 -14.48 12.48
N GLY A 412 18.92 -13.66 13.16
CA GLY A 412 17.65 -13.15 12.63
C GLY A 412 17.85 -12.34 11.35
N PHE A 413 18.86 -11.47 11.32
CA PHE A 413 19.17 -10.68 10.12
C PHE A 413 19.65 -11.55 8.95
N PHE A 414 20.61 -12.47 9.18
CA PHE A 414 21.12 -13.31 8.09
C PHE A 414 20.08 -14.31 7.59
N HIS A 415 19.19 -14.80 8.46
CA HIS A 415 18.04 -15.60 8.07
C HIS A 415 17.11 -14.80 7.15
N TRP A 416 16.69 -13.61 7.59
CA TRP A 416 15.86 -12.72 6.79
C TRP A 416 16.51 -12.37 5.45
N TRP A 417 17.80 -12.05 5.44
CA TRP A 417 18.51 -11.71 4.21
C TRP A 417 18.57 -12.91 3.26
N ALA A 418 18.82 -14.11 3.77
CA ALA A 418 18.82 -15.33 2.97
C ALA A 418 17.43 -15.62 2.36
N GLU A 419 16.34 -15.38 3.10
CA GLU A 419 14.98 -15.57 2.60
C GLU A 419 14.60 -14.54 1.51
N HIS A 420 15.13 -13.33 1.59
CA HIS A 420 14.71 -12.21 0.73
C HIS A 420 15.77 -11.80 -0.31
N MET A 421 16.85 -12.57 -0.45
CA MET A 421 17.99 -12.21 -1.30
C MET A 421 17.64 -11.99 -2.78
N ASP A 422 16.67 -12.73 -3.30
CA ASP A 422 16.22 -12.59 -4.69
C ASP A 422 15.28 -11.38 -4.90
N GLU A 423 14.76 -10.83 -3.80
CA GLU A 423 13.78 -9.76 -3.82
C GLU A 423 14.41 -8.40 -3.52
N ILE A 424 15.48 -8.31 -2.74
CA ILE A 424 16.11 -7.04 -2.33
C ILE A 424 17.38 -6.72 -3.15
N ASP A 425 17.74 -5.43 -3.24
CA ASP A 425 19.03 -5.05 -3.82
C ASP A 425 20.17 -5.43 -2.86
N CYS A 426 20.73 -6.62 -3.07
CA CYS A 426 21.82 -7.13 -2.25
C CYS A 426 23.10 -6.28 -2.34
N GLN A 427 23.29 -5.49 -3.41
CA GLN A 427 24.39 -4.53 -3.46
C GLN A 427 24.15 -3.34 -2.53
N LEU A 428 22.90 -2.89 -2.41
CA LEU A 428 22.51 -1.84 -1.48
C LEU A 428 22.73 -2.28 -0.02
N VAL A 429 22.26 -3.49 0.35
CA VAL A 429 22.46 -4.05 1.69
C VAL A 429 23.96 -4.17 2.01
N ARG A 430 24.74 -4.78 1.10
CA ARG A 430 26.19 -4.95 1.26
C ARG A 430 26.94 -3.64 1.51
N ARG A 431 26.59 -2.57 0.79
CA ARG A 431 27.27 -1.28 0.92
C ARG A 431 27.07 -0.63 2.29
N LYS A 432 25.98 -0.98 2.98
CA LYS A 432 25.59 -0.40 4.27
C LYS A 432 25.87 -1.32 5.44
N LEU A 433 26.06 -2.62 5.20
CA LEU A 433 26.31 -3.60 6.24
C LEU A 433 27.64 -3.39 6.94
N VAL A 434 27.60 -3.46 8.27
CA VAL A 434 28.73 -3.36 9.18
C VAL A 434 28.58 -4.47 10.20
N LEU A 435 29.63 -5.26 10.39
CA LEU A 435 29.69 -6.24 11.48
C LEU A 435 30.37 -5.57 12.68
N ARG A 436 29.69 -5.48 13.82
CA ARG A 436 30.28 -5.00 15.06
C ARG A 436 30.79 -6.17 15.90
N VAL A 437 32.06 -6.12 16.26
CA VAL A 437 32.71 -7.10 17.12
C VAL A 437 33.34 -6.37 18.30
N GLY A 438 32.67 -6.39 19.45
CA GLY A 438 33.03 -5.51 20.58
C GLY A 438 32.91 -4.04 20.18
N GLU A 439 33.97 -3.27 20.35
CA GLU A 439 34.04 -1.84 19.98
C GLU A 439 34.49 -1.59 18.53
N VAL A 440 34.67 -2.65 17.73
CA VAL A 440 35.20 -2.54 16.37
C VAL A 440 34.07 -2.71 15.35
N ASP A 441 33.83 -1.66 14.57
CA ASP A 441 32.93 -1.69 13.41
C ASP A 441 33.72 -2.11 12.16
N ILE A 442 33.33 -3.24 11.56
CA ILE A 442 33.96 -3.82 10.37
C ILE A 442 33.02 -3.57 9.19
N GLY A 443 33.34 -2.59 8.36
CA GLY A 443 32.61 -2.33 7.12
C GLY A 443 32.72 -3.52 6.16
N TRP A 444 31.62 -3.92 5.54
CA TRP A 444 31.60 -5.08 4.64
C TRP A 444 32.44 -4.87 3.36
N ASN A 445 32.62 -3.62 2.95
CA ASN A 445 33.53 -3.24 1.85
C ASN A 445 35.00 -3.07 2.30
N ASP A 446 35.24 -2.84 3.59
CA ASP A 446 36.58 -2.59 4.14
C ASP A 446 37.26 -3.89 4.57
N ALA A 447 36.48 -4.89 4.96
CA ALA A 447 36.97 -6.26 5.06
C ALA A 447 37.30 -6.75 3.64
N LEU A 448 38.54 -7.18 3.42
CA LEU A 448 38.94 -7.94 2.22
C LEU A 448 38.27 -9.32 2.28
N ILE A 449 36.95 -9.38 2.08
CA ILE A 449 36.17 -10.61 2.23
C ILE A 449 36.33 -11.42 0.94
N LEU A 450 37.10 -12.52 1.05
CA LEU A 450 37.08 -13.67 0.16
C LEU A 450 37.04 -13.30 -1.33
N GLU A 451 37.92 -12.40 -1.76
CA GLU A 451 38.10 -12.11 -3.16
C GLU A 451 38.65 -13.38 -3.83
N GLN A 452 37.81 -14.02 -4.64
CA GLN A 452 38.26 -15.02 -5.61
C GLN A 452 38.66 -14.28 -6.86
N ILE A 453 39.96 -14.32 -7.17
CA ILE A 453 40.46 -13.81 -8.44
C ILE A 453 40.36 -14.94 -9.46
N GLU A 454 39.62 -14.71 -10.53
CA GLU A 454 39.55 -15.65 -11.65
C GLU A 454 40.64 -15.36 -12.68
N LEU A 455 41.60 -16.28 -12.82
CA LEU A 455 42.66 -16.17 -13.83
C LEU A 455 42.47 -17.22 -14.94
N PRO A 456 42.48 -16.84 -16.24
CA PRO A 456 42.45 -17.81 -17.33
C PRO A 456 43.74 -18.62 -17.42
N THR A 457 43.61 -19.94 -17.61
CA THR A 457 44.72 -20.86 -17.86
C THR A 457 45.04 -20.98 -19.36
N PRO A 458 46.31 -21.11 -19.75
CA PRO A 458 46.69 -21.44 -21.12
C PRO A 458 46.53 -22.94 -21.42
N PRO A 459 46.25 -23.36 -22.67
CA PRO A 459 45.87 -22.54 -23.84
C PRO A 459 44.35 -22.32 -23.97
N ASN A 460 43.53 -22.98 -23.15
CA ASN A 460 42.08 -23.07 -23.35
C ASN A 460 41.26 -21.97 -22.65
N GLY A 461 41.91 -21.05 -21.92
CA GLY A 461 41.27 -19.92 -21.25
C GLY A 461 40.35 -20.28 -20.07
N LYS A 462 40.45 -21.50 -19.51
CA LYS A 462 39.65 -21.92 -18.35
C LYS A 462 39.94 -20.97 -17.18
N LEU A 463 38.90 -20.32 -16.66
CA LEU A 463 39.01 -19.46 -15.49
C LEU A 463 39.19 -20.33 -14.24
N ILE A 464 40.27 -20.08 -13.51
CA ILE A 464 40.54 -20.71 -12.23
C ILE A 464 40.33 -19.68 -11.11
N PRO A 465 39.43 -19.96 -10.15
CA PRO A 465 39.29 -19.13 -8.97
C PRO A 465 40.47 -19.36 -8.03
N LEU A 466 41.16 -18.29 -7.65
CA LEU A 466 42.23 -18.28 -6.66
C LEU A 466 41.84 -17.40 -5.49
N GLU A 467 42.02 -17.91 -4.28
CA GLU A 467 41.67 -17.17 -3.06
C GLU A 467 42.77 -16.13 -2.75
N LEU A 468 42.40 -14.85 -2.67
CA LEU A 468 43.34 -13.74 -2.49
C LEU A 468 44.09 -13.82 -1.15
N ASP A 469 43.49 -14.37 -0.10
CA ASP A 469 44.11 -14.56 1.22
C ASP A 469 45.24 -15.60 1.20
N LYS A 470 45.13 -16.63 0.35
CA LYS A 470 46.22 -17.56 0.08
C LYS A 470 47.35 -16.91 -0.72
N ILE A 471 47.04 -15.93 -1.56
CA ILE A 471 48.03 -15.17 -2.34
C ILE A 471 48.77 -14.14 -1.46
N LEU A 472 48.05 -13.40 -0.60
CA LEU A 472 48.58 -12.35 0.29
C LEU A 472 48.30 -12.65 1.78
N PRO A 473 48.96 -13.66 2.38
CA PRO A 473 48.75 -14.03 3.77
C PRO A 473 49.46 -13.03 4.69
N GLY A 474 48.73 -12.03 5.21
CA GLY A 474 49.26 -11.14 6.25
C GLY A 474 48.70 -9.72 6.36
N LYS A 475 47.79 -9.28 5.50
CA LYS A 475 47.10 -7.99 5.67
C LYS A 475 45.59 -8.16 5.79
N VAL A 476 45.24 -8.79 6.90
CA VAL A 476 43.89 -8.88 7.44
C VAL A 476 43.41 -7.45 7.71
N ALA A 477 42.46 -6.95 6.92
CA ALA A 477 41.68 -5.80 7.33
C ALA A 477 41.09 -6.09 8.73
N PRO A 478 41.02 -5.13 9.65
CA PRO A 478 40.44 -5.37 10.98
C PRO A 478 39.14 -6.16 10.85
N GLY A 479 39.07 -7.34 11.49
CA GLY A 479 37.85 -8.16 11.47
C GLY A 479 37.72 -9.25 10.42
N GLN A 480 38.68 -9.48 9.51
CA GLN A 480 38.55 -10.58 8.52
C GLN A 480 38.40 -11.97 9.18
N GLN A 481 39.10 -12.22 10.30
CA GLN A 481 38.93 -13.47 11.07
C GLN A 481 37.51 -13.62 11.61
N GLU A 482 36.88 -12.52 11.98
CA GLU A 482 35.51 -12.52 12.51
C GLU A 482 34.48 -12.77 11.41
N VAL A 483 34.69 -12.16 10.24
CA VAL A 483 33.86 -12.42 9.05
C VAL A 483 34.01 -13.86 8.56
N LEU A 484 35.23 -14.41 8.59
CA LEU A 484 35.49 -15.82 8.26
C LEU A 484 34.79 -16.76 9.25
N ALA A 485 34.95 -16.51 10.54
CA ALA A 485 34.28 -17.29 11.59
C ALA A 485 32.75 -17.23 11.46
N LEU A 486 32.20 -16.07 11.10
CA LEU A 486 30.78 -15.89 10.83
C LEU A 486 30.33 -16.70 9.60
N ARG A 487 31.05 -16.61 8.47
CA ARG A 487 30.76 -17.41 7.27
C ARG A 487 30.76 -18.91 7.57
N GLU A 488 31.77 -19.38 8.30
CA GLU A 488 31.87 -20.79 8.71
C GLU A 488 30.74 -21.19 9.66
N GLY A 489 30.36 -20.29 10.58
CA GLY A 489 29.21 -20.47 11.46
C GLY A 489 27.92 -20.65 10.68
N LEU A 490 27.63 -19.74 9.74
CA LEU A 490 26.45 -19.83 8.88
C LEU A 490 26.48 -21.06 7.96
N ALA A 491 27.66 -21.46 7.45
CA ALA A 491 27.78 -22.69 6.67
C ALA A 491 27.44 -23.95 7.49
N LYS A 492 27.78 -23.98 8.79
CA LYS A 492 27.40 -25.09 9.69
C LYS A 492 25.91 -25.13 9.99
N GLU A 493 25.20 -24.01 9.81
CA GLU A 493 23.75 -23.91 9.92
C GLU A 493 23.03 -24.19 8.59
N GLU A 494 23.72 -24.80 7.62
CA GLU A 494 23.15 -25.25 6.33
C GLU A 494 22.61 -24.12 5.42
N TYR A 495 23.08 -22.88 5.59
CA TYR A 495 22.74 -21.80 4.66
C TYR A 495 23.19 -22.11 3.23
N HIS A 496 22.37 -21.74 2.25
CA HIS A 496 22.61 -22.06 0.84
C HIS A 496 23.96 -21.52 0.34
N PRO A 497 24.74 -22.29 -0.45
CA PRO A 497 26.04 -21.84 -0.95
C PRO A 497 26.00 -20.53 -1.75
N ASP A 498 24.93 -20.31 -2.52
CA ASP A 498 24.77 -19.07 -3.30
C ASP A 498 24.49 -17.86 -2.40
N PHE A 499 23.74 -18.03 -1.30
CA PHE A 499 23.59 -16.98 -0.29
C PHE A 499 24.95 -16.67 0.32
N LEU A 500 25.71 -17.66 0.77
CA LEU A 500 27.04 -17.42 1.34
C LEU A 500 27.97 -16.72 0.33
N LYS A 501 27.89 -17.08 -0.94
CA LYS A 501 28.62 -16.41 -2.02
C LYS A 501 28.15 -14.98 -2.24
N MET A 502 26.86 -14.71 -2.11
CA MET A 502 26.24 -13.40 -2.29
C MET A 502 26.18 -12.56 -1.01
N ALA A 503 26.46 -13.10 0.16
CA ALA A 503 26.69 -12.36 1.39
C ALA A 503 28.18 -12.02 1.47
N PHE A 504 29.07 -13.00 1.26
CA PHE A 504 30.50 -12.86 1.55
C PHE A 504 31.41 -12.74 0.32
N GLY A 505 30.96 -13.04 -0.90
CA GLY A 505 31.83 -13.05 -2.10
C GLY A 505 31.76 -11.79 -2.96
N ARG A 506 32.89 -11.25 -3.39
CA ARG A 506 32.97 -10.26 -4.46
C ARG A 506 33.32 -10.97 -5.77
N LYS A 507 32.44 -10.94 -6.77
CA LYS A 507 32.81 -11.32 -8.15
C LYS A 507 33.34 -10.07 -8.85
N GLN A 508 34.65 -9.97 -9.01
CA GLN A 508 35.26 -8.93 -9.82
C GLN A 508 36.02 -9.63 -10.95
N LYS A 509 35.67 -9.33 -12.21
CA LYS A 509 36.62 -9.56 -13.31
C LYS A 509 37.72 -8.53 -13.09
N SER A 510 38.77 -8.90 -12.36
CA SER A 510 39.87 -8.00 -12.05
C SER A 510 40.54 -7.52 -13.33
N GLY A 511 40.75 -6.21 -13.45
CA GLY A 511 41.43 -5.61 -14.59
C GLY A 511 42.94 -5.89 -14.56
N LYS A 512 43.63 -5.73 -15.71
CA LYS A 512 45.09 -5.91 -15.85
C LYS A 512 45.88 -5.21 -14.73
N GLU A 513 45.55 -3.96 -14.44
CA GLU A 513 46.28 -3.15 -13.44
C GLU A 513 46.12 -3.68 -12.01
N GLU A 514 44.96 -4.24 -11.69
CA GLU A 514 44.63 -4.76 -10.37
C GLU A 514 45.38 -6.07 -10.09
N LEU A 515 45.40 -6.98 -11.09
CA LEU A 515 46.14 -8.24 -11.03
C LEU A 515 47.65 -8.01 -10.88
N VAL A 516 48.21 -7.09 -11.66
CA VAL A 516 49.61 -6.67 -11.53
C VAL A 516 49.86 -6.03 -10.15
N GLY A 517 48.91 -5.25 -9.64
CA GLY A 517 48.95 -4.68 -8.30
C GLY A 517 49.02 -5.74 -7.19
N VAL A 518 48.19 -6.79 -7.27
CA VAL A 518 48.23 -7.95 -6.35
C VAL A 518 49.58 -8.66 -6.45
N GLY A 519 50.09 -8.90 -7.66
CA GLY A 519 51.41 -9.51 -7.88
C GLY A 519 52.55 -8.70 -7.28
N ASN A 520 52.58 -7.39 -7.50
CA ASN A 520 53.60 -6.50 -6.93
C ASN A 520 53.55 -6.47 -5.40
N ARG A 521 52.36 -6.55 -4.80
CA ARG A 521 52.22 -6.67 -3.34
C ARG A 521 52.77 -8.01 -2.84
N MET A 522 52.46 -9.11 -3.51
CA MET A 522 52.96 -10.44 -3.15
C MET A 522 54.49 -10.48 -3.17
N VAL A 523 55.12 -9.90 -4.21
CA VAL A 523 56.58 -9.77 -4.32
C VAL A 523 57.16 -9.01 -3.12
N LYS A 524 56.54 -7.88 -2.77
CA LYS A 524 56.99 -7.05 -1.64
C LYS A 524 56.86 -7.76 -0.29
N GLU A 525 55.79 -8.52 -0.09
CA GLU A 525 55.57 -9.26 1.17
C GLU A 525 56.52 -10.46 1.33
N LEU A 526 56.94 -11.04 0.22
CA LEU A 526 57.84 -12.19 0.18
C LEU A 526 59.28 -11.79 -0.11
N GLU A 527 59.63 -10.51 0.03
CA GLU A 527 60.97 -10.02 -0.26
C GLU A 527 62.04 -10.84 0.50
N GLY A 528 62.93 -11.50 -0.26
CA GLY A 528 63.98 -12.38 0.27
C GLY A 528 63.52 -13.77 0.72
N GLN A 529 62.22 -14.09 0.69
CA GLN A 529 61.64 -15.36 1.09
C GLN A 529 61.06 -16.15 -0.10
N PRO A 530 61.05 -17.50 -0.06
CA PRO A 530 60.34 -18.28 -1.06
C PRO A 530 58.82 -18.18 -0.89
N LEU A 531 58.08 -18.42 -1.98
CA LEU A 531 56.63 -18.59 -1.96
C LEU A 531 56.22 -19.61 -0.90
N LYS A 532 55.11 -19.36 -0.21
CA LYS A 532 54.66 -20.09 0.97
C LYS A 532 53.79 -21.30 0.62
N ASN A 533 52.99 -21.20 -0.44
CA ASN A 533 52.03 -22.24 -0.86
C ASN A 533 51.93 -22.30 -2.40
N GLY A 534 51.28 -23.35 -2.89
CA GLY A 534 51.05 -23.61 -4.30
C GLY A 534 50.12 -22.60 -4.96
N THR A 535 49.18 -22.04 -4.21
CA THR A 535 48.29 -20.96 -4.71
C THR A 535 49.08 -19.71 -5.14
N GLN A 536 50.10 -19.29 -4.38
CA GLN A 536 50.99 -18.19 -4.73
C GLN A 536 51.83 -18.49 -5.96
N LEU A 537 52.36 -19.71 -6.06
CA LEU A 537 53.13 -20.16 -7.22
C LEU A 537 52.27 -20.18 -8.48
N LEU A 538 51.05 -20.71 -8.38
CA LEU A 538 50.07 -20.74 -9.45
C LEU A 538 49.70 -19.32 -9.90
N PHE A 539 49.43 -18.41 -8.95
CA PHE A 539 49.14 -17.02 -9.25
C PHE A 539 50.29 -16.33 -9.99
N ALA A 540 51.53 -16.48 -9.51
CA ALA A 540 52.71 -15.90 -10.15
C ALA A 540 52.90 -16.38 -11.59
N VAL A 541 52.73 -17.69 -11.84
CA VAL A 541 52.86 -18.30 -13.18
C VAL A 541 51.76 -17.81 -14.12
N LEU A 542 50.50 -17.84 -13.69
CA LEU A 542 49.37 -17.39 -14.52
C LEU A 542 49.44 -15.88 -14.80
N LEU A 543 49.86 -15.09 -13.82
CA LEU A 543 50.05 -13.65 -13.98
C LEU A 543 51.14 -13.33 -15.01
N ARG A 544 52.27 -14.04 -14.95
CA ARG A 544 53.38 -13.88 -15.91
C ARG A 544 53.00 -14.28 -17.33
N ASP A 545 52.22 -15.35 -17.48
CA ASP A 545 51.76 -15.78 -18.80
C ASP A 545 50.84 -14.73 -19.46
N GLN A 546 49.91 -14.16 -18.68
CA GLN A 546 49.01 -13.11 -19.14
C GLN A 546 49.68 -11.75 -19.32
N HIS A 547 50.70 -11.46 -18.52
CA HIS A 547 51.42 -10.19 -18.47
C HIS A 547 52.93 -10.44 -18.50
N GLN A 548 53.45 -10.68 -19.71
CA GLN A 548 54.87 -10.93 -19.97
C GLN A 548 55.78 -9.74 -19.56
N ASP A 549 55.20 -8.56 -19.34
CA ASP A 549 55.83 -7.34 -18.85
C ASP A 549 55.92 -7.27 -17.31
N TRP A 550 55.31 -8.20 -16.57
CA TRP A 550 55.38 -8.19 -15.10
C TRP A 550 56.74 -8.71 -14.60
N ASN A 551 57.56 -7.78 -14.07
CA ASN A 551 58.92 -8.05 -13.57
C ASN A 551 58.95 -8.78 -12.20
N GLY A 552 57.81 -8.89 -11.52
CA GLY A 552 57.75 -9.55 -10.21
C GLY A 552 58.02 -11.05 -10.26
N PHE A 553 57.87 -11.67 -11.42
CA PHE A 553 58.15 -13.09 -11.64
C PHE A 553 59.62 -13.46 -11.37
N ASP A 554 60.55 -12.57 -11.73
CA ASP A 554 61.97 -12.77 -11.49
C ASP A 554 62.37 -12.48 -10.03
N ALA A 555 61.54 -11.70 -9.32
CA ALA A 555 61.80 -11.29 -7.94
C ALA A 555 61.32 -12.30 -6.89
N VAL A 556 60.35 -13.17 -7.23
CA VAL A 556 59.86 -14.21 -6.30
C VAL A 556 60.76 -15.44 -6.31
N LYS A 557 60.88 -16.10 -5.17
CA LYS A 557 61.71 -17.32 -5.02
C LYS A 557 60.83 -18.56 -4.84
N VAL A 558 61.30 -19.71 -5.30
CA VAL A 558 60.73 -21.03 -5.01
C VAL A 558 61.74 -21.87 -4.23
N ARG A 559 61.22 -22.75 -3.37
CA ARG A 559 62.04 -23.68 -2.60
C ARG A 559 62.07 -25.05 -3.27
N ALA A 560 63.26 -25.61 -3.43
CA ALA A 560 63.45 -26.98 -3.84
C ALA A 560 63.28 -27.94 -2.66
N ARG A 561 63.03 -29.22 -2.94
CA ARG A 561 62.87 -30.30 -1.95
C ARG A 561 64.13 -30.49 -1.10
N ALA A 562 65.31 -30.23 -1.66
CA ALA A 562 66.58 -30.20 -0.92
C ALA A 562 66.68 -29.03 0.08
N GLY A 563 65.71 -28.10 0.10
CA GLY A 563 65.63 -26.97 1.03
C GLY A 563 66.23 -25.65 0.50
N GLU A 564 66.94 -25.69 -0.63
CA GLU A 564 67.51 -24.51 -1.29
C GLU A 564 66.44 -23.65 -1.95
N ALA A 565 66.65 -22.33 -2.01
CA ALA A 565 65.72 -21.39 -2.63
C ALA A 565 66.32 -20.75 -3.88
N TYR A 566 65.54 -20.67 -4.94
CA TYR A 566 65.94 -20.18 -6.25
C TYR A 566 64.99 -19.07 -6.72
N GLU A 567 65.50 -18.09 -7.45
CA GLU A 567 64.66 -17.10 -8.14
C GLU A 567 63.81 -17.81 -9.19
N LEU A 568 62.49 -17.60 -9.15
CA LEU A 568 61.54 -18.32 -9.98
C LEU A 568 61.79 -18.05 -11.46
N GLY A 569 62.05 -16.79 -11.84
CA GLY A 569 62.45 -16.41 -13.19
C GLY A 569 63.65 -17.17 -13.71
N GLY A 570 64.77 -17.13 -12.97
CA GLY A 570 65.98 -17.89 -13.33
C GLY A 570 65.72 -19.40 -13.39
N TRP A 571 64.96 -19.93 -12.42
CA TRP A 571 64.62 -21.34 -12.32
C TRP A 571 63.74 -21.83 -13.48
N TRP A 572 62.84 -20.98 -13.98
CA TRP A 572 61.89 -21.27 -15.08
C TRP A 572 62.58 -21.55 -16.42
N TYR A 573 63.76 -20.98 -16.66
CA TYR A 573 64.48 -21.08 -17.92
C TYR A 573 65.63 -22.11 -17.94
N TYR A 574 65.85 -22.90 -16.88
CA TYR A 574 66.91 -23.92 -16.88
C TYR A 574 66.57 -25.10 -17.79
N GLN A 575 67.54 -25.52 -18.60
CA GLN A 575 67.52 -26.81 -19.29
C GLN A 575 67.58 -27.95 -18.26
N ALA A 576 66.74 -28.97 -18.43
CA ALA A 576 66.66 -30.12 -17.53
C ALA A 576 68.05 -30.71 -17.29
N PRO A 577 68.51 -30.84 -16.03
CA PRO A 577 69.70 -31.59 -15.72
C PRO A 577 69.37 -33.06 -15.93
N VAL A 578 70.12 -33.66 -16.84
CA VAL A 578 70.14 -35.10 -17.10
C VAL A 578 70.49 -35.75 -15.76
N PHE A 579 69.68 -36.72 -15.32
CA PHE A 579 69.71 -37.48 -14.05
C PHE A 579 69.48 -36.65 -12.75
N MET A 580 68.24 -36.68 -12.27
CA MET A 580 67.65 -35.72 -11.33
C MET A 580 68.21 -35.77 -9.90
N SER A 581 68.55 -34.60 -9.36
CA SER A 581 68.87 -34.36 -7.94
C SER A 581 67.67 -33.69 -7.24
N ASP A 582 67.47 -33.96 -5.94
CA ASP A 582 66.42 -33.35 -5.10
C ASP A 582 66.43 -31.81 -5.10
N ARG A 583 67.54 -31.19 -5.53
CA ARG A 583 67.66 -29.74 -5.74
C ARG A 583 66.81 -29.20 -6.90
N TYR A 584 66.28 -30.07 -7.76
CA TYR A 584 65.42 -29.70 -8.90
C TYR A 584 63.97 -30.13 -8.75
N LEU A 585 63.60 -30.72 -7.61
CA LEU A 585 62.20 -31.00 -7.27
C LEU A 585 61.66 -29.85 -6.42
N LEU A 586 60.40 -29.45 -6.62
CA LEU A 586 59.76 -28.44 -5.77
C LEU A 586 59.48 -29.00 -4.36
N ASP A 587 59.53 -28.11 -3.36
CA ASP A 587 59.16 -28.43 -1.98
C ASP A 587 57.68 -28.88 -1.90
N PRO A 588 57.33 -29.92 -1.10
CA PRO A 588 55.96 -30.41 -0.98
C PRO A 588 54.91 -29.37 -0.56
N ARG A 589 55.32 -28.23 0.02
CA ARG A 589 54.43 -27.12 0.37
C ARG A 589 53.62 -26.55 -0.79
N TYR A 590 54.03 -26.80 -2.03
CA TYR A 590 53.37 -26.31 -3.22
C TYR A 590 52.28 -27.27 -3.74
N ALA A 591 52.03 -28.39 -3.06
CA ALA A 591 51.11 -29.42 -3.53
C ALA A 591 49.65 -28.95 -3.71
N ASP A 592 49.20 -27.94 -2.97
CA ASP A 592 47.86 -27.34 -3.07
C ASP A 592 47.61 -26.64 -4.42
N MET A 593 48.63 -26.41 -5.24
CA MET A 593 48.43 -25.90 -6.61
C MET A 593 47.71 -26.89 -7.53
N ALA A 594 47.63 -28.17 -7.17
CA ALA A 594 46.92 -29.18 -7.94
C ALA A 594 45.38 -29.05 -7.83
N ASP A 595 44.89 -28.55 -6.70
CA ASP A 595 43.45 -28.47 -6.40
C ASP A 595 42.68 -27.61 -7.43
N PRO A 596 43.14 -26.41 -7.83
CA PRO A 596 42.40 -25.55 -8.76
C PRO A 596 42.49 -26.03 -10.22
N LEU A 597 43.52 -26.80 -10.56
CA LEU A 597 43.86 -27.20 -11.93
C LEU A 597 43.38 -28.61 -12.28
N GLY A 598 43.18 -29.47 -11.27
CA GLY A 598 42.90 -30.90 -11.42
C GLY A 598 44.17 -31.73 -11.64
N ALA A 599 44.04 -33.06 -11.61
CA ALA A 599 45.16 -34.03 -11.66
C ALA A 599 46.04 -33.99 -12.93
N ASP A 600 45.76 -33.09 -13.86
CA ASP A 600 46.30 -33.03 -15.22
C ASP A 600 47.38 -31.94 -15.42
N TRP A 601 47.69 -31.13 -14.40
CA TRP A 601 48.61 -30.00 -14.53
C TRP A 601 49.93 -30.21 -13.77
N SER A 602 51.05 -29.78 -14.37
CA SER A 602 52.42 -29.93 -13.83
C SER A 602 53.19 -28.61 -13.90
N PRO A 603 54.03 -28.25 -12.90
CA PRO A 603 54.29 -26.84 -12.55
C PRO A 603 55.24 -26.04 -13.44
N ILE A 604 56.02 -26.64 -14.35
CA ILE A 604 57.11 -25.92 -15.06
C ILE A 604 57.16 -26.31 -16.54
N LYS A 605 57.11 -25.29 -17.41
CA LYS A 605 57.49 -25.41 -18.83
C LYS A 605 58.93 -24.92 -19.00
N VAL A 606 59.82 -25.76 -19.51
CA VAL A 606 61.14 -25.32 -20.03
C VAL A 606 61.03 -25.09 -21.54
N GLY A 607 61.56 -23.96 -22.00
CA GLY A 607 61.28 -23.37 -23.32
C GLY A 607 61.66 -24.22 -24.56
N SER A 608 60.72 -24.15 -25.52
CA SER A 608 60.77 -24.42 -26.96
C SER A 608 61.36 -25.75 -27.45
N CYS A 609 60.48 -26.74 -27.60
CA CYS A 609 60.19 -27.36 -28.89
C CYS A 609 58.85 -28.09 -28.77
N ASP A 610 57.95 -27.88 -29.72
CA ASP A 610 56.72 -28.64 -29.85
C ASP A 610 57.03 -30.14 -29.78
N LEU A 611 56.49 -30.84 -28.77
CA LEU A 611 55.99 -32.22 -28.85
C LEU A 611 55.50 -32.70 -27.46
N VAL A 612 54.17 -32.80 -27.39
CA VAL A 612 53.32 -33.67 -26.57
C VAL A 612 54.05 -34.81 -25.81
N TYR A 613 53.97 -34.82 -24.47
CA TYR A 613 53.27 -35.79 -23.60
C TYR A 613 53.70 -35.63 -22.11
N ARG A 614 52.76 -35.95 -21.21
CA ARG A 614 52.65 -35.46 -19.82
C ARG A 614 53.64 -36.13 -18.83
N PRO A 615 54.23 -35.36 -17.90
CA PRO A 615 54.98 -35.88 -16.75
C PRO A 615 54.16 -35.80 -15.43
N ARG A 616 54.27 -36.82 -14.57
CA ARG A 616 53.57 -36.95 -13.28
C ARG A 616 54.52 -36.81 -12.09
N LEU A 617 54.02 -36.28 -10.98
CA LEU A 617 54.70 -36.25 -9.67
C LEU A 617 55.13 -37.68 -9.27
N GLY A 618 56.44 -37.89 -9.07
CA GLY A 618 57.00 -39.13 -8.54
C GLY A 618 57.78 -40.02 -9.52
N GLY A 619 57.86 -39.67 -10.82
CA GLY A 619 58.70 -40.39 -11.79
C GLY A 619 59.55 -39.43 -12.63
N ALA A 620 60.77 -39.82 -13.00
CA ALA A 620 61.71 -38.93 -13.71
C ALA A 620 61.37 -38.67 -15.18
N PHE A 621 61.77 -37.50 -15.66
CA PHE A 621 61.85 -37.19 -17.08
C PHE A 621 63.13 -37.75 -17.69
N LEU A 622 63.02 -38.28 -18.91
CA LEU A 622 64.17 -38.44 -19.80
C LEU A 622 64.17 -37.30 -20.81
N GLY A 623 65.11 -36.36 -20.62
CA GLY A 623 65.44 -35.39 -21.66
C GLY A 623 66.25 -36.03 -22.78
N ASP A 624 66.28 -35.38 -23.95
CA ASP A 624 67.01 -35.80 -25.16
C ASP A 624 68.54 -35.84 -25.02
N ALA A 625 69.05 -35.57 -23.81
CA ALA A 625 70.47 -35.44 -23.51
C ALA A 625 70.98 -36.56 -22.59
N ILE A 626 70.59 -37.83 -22.77
CA ILE A 626 71.47 -38.88 -22.26
C ILE A 626 72.76 -38.81 -23.10
N LYS A 627 73.86 -38.36 -22.50
CA LYS A 627 75.18 -38.53 -23.14
C LYS A 627 75.38 -40.02 -23.37
N GLU A 628 75.65 -40.42 -24.61
CA GLU A 628 75.88 -41.83 -24.98
C GLU A 628 77.03 -42.49 -24.19
N GLU A 629 77.88 -41.69 -23.55
CA GLU A 629 78.96 -42.13 -22.68
C GLU A 629 78.69 -41.67 -21.23
N LEU A 630 78.15 -42.58 -20.42
CA LEU A 630 78.07 -42.44 -18.97
C LEU A 630 79.33 -43.04 -18.34
N ASP A 631 79.90 -42.42 -17.30
CA ASP A 631 80.94 -43.06 -16.49
C ASP A 631 80.35 -44.20 -15.63
N GLU A 632 81.21 -45.08 -15.10
CA GLU A 632 80.80 -46.28 -14.37
C GLU A 632 79.91 -45.97 -13.16
N SER A 633 80.16 -44.85 -12.46
CA SER A 633 79.36 -44.44 -11.30
C SER A 633 77.96 -43.97 -11.72
N ALA A 634 77.87 -43.23 -12.82
CA ALA A 634 76.62 -42.76 -13.39
C ALA A 634 75.81 -43.91 -14.03
N GLN A 635 76.48 -44.91 -14.60
CA GLN A 635 75.85 -46.14 -15.10
C GLN A 635 75.18 -46.93 -13.98
N VAL A 636 75.85 -47.10 -12.84
CA VAL A 636 75.30 -47.81 -11.67
C VAL A 636 74.11 -47.04 -11.08
N ALA A 637 74.23 -45.72 -10.90
CA ALA A 637 73.14 -44.90 -10.39
C ALA A 637 71.91 -44.89 -11.33
N PHE A 638 72.15 -44.89 -12.64
CA PHE A 638 71.10 -44.97 -13.66
C PHE A 638 70.41 -46.34 -13.65
N ALA A 639 71.17 -47.43 -13.52
CA ALA A 639 70.63 -48.77 -13.42
C ALA A 639 69.80 -48.97 -12.14
N ASP A 640 70.29 -48.50 -10.99
CA ASP A 640 69.57 -48.54 -9.70
C ASP A 640 68.26 -47.74 -9.74
N TRP A 641 68.29 -46.58 -10.40
CA TRP A 641 67.08 -45.77 -10.60
C TRP A 641 66.09 -46.47 -11.54
N LEU A 642 66.54 -47.02 -12.67
CA LEU A 642 65.73 -47.80 -13.61
C LEU A 642 65.07 -49.01 -12.92
N LEU A 643 65.79 -49.67 -12.02
CA LEU A 643 65.27 -50.78 -11.23
C LEU A 643 64.17 -50.33 -10.25
N LYS A 644 64.36 -49.19 -9.59
CA LYS A 644 63.36 -48.63 -8.66
C LYS A 644 62.10 -48.18 -9.40
N GLU A 645 62.25 -47.60 -10.59
CA GLU A 645 61.08 -47.17 -11.37
C GLU A 645 60.36 -48.31 -12.07
N SER A 646 61.06 -49.35 -12.53
CA SER A 646 60.38 -50.54 -13.09
C SER A 646 59.57 -51.30 -12.03
N GLN A 647 60.01 -51.25 -10.77
CA GLN A 647 59.25 -51.77 -9.62
C GLN A 647 58.02 -50.90 -9.29
N ALA A 648 58.11 -49.58 -9.47
CA ALA A 648 57.01 -48.65 -9.23
C ALA A 648 56.00 -48.60 -10.40
N ASN A 649 56.46 -48.86 -11.63
CA ASN A 649 55.64 -48.85 -12.84
C ASN A 649 56.17 -49.86 -13.90
N PRO A 650 55.46 -50.98 -14.14
CA PRO A 650 55.89 -52.02 -15.09
C PRO A 650 56.07 -51.54 -16.54
N ASP A 651 55.35 -50.48 -16.95
CA ASP A 651 55.34 -49.98 -18.32
C ASP A 651 56.48 -48.98 -18.62
N ALA A 652 57.24 -48.58 -17.59
CA ALA A 652 58.30 -47.57 -17.70
C ALA A 652 59.42 -48.00 -18.67
N LEU A 653 59.73 -49.29 -18.76
CA LEU A 653 60.80 -49.80 -19.62
C LEU A 653 60.44 -49.79 -21.11
N ASP A 654 59.17 -50.02 -21.45
CA ASP A 654 58.70 -49.98 -22.85
C ASP A 654 58.72 -48.56 -23.41
N LEU A 655 58.47 -47.56 -22.57
CA LEU A 655 58.56 -46.13 -22.91
C LEU A 655 60.01 -45.68 -23.18
N ILE A 656 60.98 -46.25 -22.46
CA ILE A 656 62.41 -45.89 -22.59
C ILE A 656 63.07 -46.65 -23.76
N GLY A 657 62.63 -47.89 -24.00
CA GLY A 657 63.22 -48.83 -24.96
C GLY A 657 63.13 -48.44 -26.44
N GLY A 658 62.28 -47.47 -26.82
CA GLY A 658 62.16 -47.03 -28.20
C GLY A 658 63.30 -46.13 -28.69
N LYS A 659 63.71 -45.15 -27.87
CA LYS A 659 64.69 -44.11 -28.25
C LYS A 659 66.10 -44.36 -27.72
N TYR A 660 66.22 -45.07 -26.59
CA TYR A 660 67.50 -45.23 -25.86
C TYR A 660 67.98 -46.68 -25.80
N ARG A 661 67.40 -47.58 -26.61
CA ARG A 661 67.68 -49.03 -26.58
C ARG A 661 69.16 -49.34 -26.71
N ASP A 662 69.84 -48.69 -27.63
CA ASP A 662 71.25 -48.99 -27.94
C ASP A 662 72.19 -48.41 -26.89
N ALA A 663 71.85 -47.25 -26.31
CA ALA A 663 72.56 -46.68 -25.17
C ALA A 663 72.40 -47.57 -23.93
N LEU A 664 71.19 -48.07 -23.67
CA LEU A 664 70.91 -49.00 -22.59
C LEU A 664 71.62 -50.35 -22.78
N LYS A 665 71.67 -50.88 -24.01
CA LYS A 665 72.43 -52.09 -24.32
C LYS A 665 73.93 -51.95 -24.03
N LYS A 666 74.50 -50.78 -24.34
CA LYS A 666 75.91 -50.47 -24.04
C LYS A 666 76.16 -50.38 -22.53
N VAL A 667 75.29 -49.69 -21.80
CA VAL A 667 75.42 -49.50 -20.34
C VAL A 667 75.20 -50.80 -19.57
N LEU A 668 74.18 -51.58 -19.95
CA LEU A 668 73.76 -52.80 -19.23
C LEU A 668 74.45 -54.07 -19.73
N ARG A 669 75.29 -53.99 -20.78
CA ARG A 669 75.98 -55.10 -21.44
C ARG A 669 75.04 -56.29 -21.81
N GLY A 670 73.80 -55.99 -22.20
CA GLY A 670 72.76 -56.97 -22.53
C GLY A 670 71.45 -56.32 -22.99
N ASP A 671 70.46 -57.09 -23.47
CA ASP A 671 69.14 -56.53 -23.84
C ASP A 671 68.39 -56.15 -22.55
N PRO A 672 67.84 -54.93 -22.43
CA PRO A 672 67.14 -54.50 -21.22
C PRO A 672 65.99 -55.43 -20.79
N GLY A 673 65.39 -56.15 -21.75
CA GLY A 673 64.32 -57.12 -21.50
C GLY A 673 64.77 -58.39 -20.74
N ASP A 674 66.08 -58.69 -20.73
CA ASP A 674 66.62 -59.87 -20.04
C ASP A 674 66.84 -59.62 -18.53
N TRP A 675 66.98 -58.37 -18.11
CA TRP A 675 67.18 -57.97 -16.71
C TRP A 675 65.89 -57.96 -15.87
N VAL A 676 64.72 -57.82 -16.49
CA VAL A 676 63.43 -57.84 -15.79
C VAL A 676 62.98 -59.28 -15.45
N ARG A 677 63.58 -60.28 -16.12
CA ARG A 677 63.24 -61.71 -15.95
C ARG A 677 64.22 -62.48 -15.08
N ALA A 678 65.33 -61.87 -14.66
CA ALA A 678 66.30 -62.40 -13.70
C ALA A 678 66.10 -61.73 -12.34
#